data_AF-A0A7C3KBE1-F1
#
_entry.id   AF-A0A7C3KBE1-F1
#
_cell.length_a   1.000
_cell.length_b   1.000
_cell.length_c   1.000
_cell.angle_alpha   90.00
_cell.angle_beta   90.00
_cell.angle_gamma   90.00
#
_symmetry.space_group_name_H-M   'P 1'
#
loop_
_entity.id
_entity.type
_entity.pdbx_description
1 polymer ?
#
loop_
_entity_poly.entity_id
_entity_poly.type
_entity_poly.pdbx_seq_one_letter_code
_entity_poly.pdbx_strand_id
1 'polypeptide(L)'
;MLKFLRKYNKVMMVVFGCFLMVVFLMPGALNQIGRGQLRQTVARLEGKPVRISDIQAAQRELQLVATILPDMVAPATRDVLPGPLSVFGIRGVEHWMLLVHEARALGLVGGPRDGQAFLRRYADAVNDLYAASLMQRFGSVELAQQIAGSSYEAALNRYNALRVEAINKGNPESVVDGTLAKMAGVLRLADLYGGIGSISRAESVMLGRDILTTAVADVVILPAKPAPESEWNFDEEAMAAHFEKYKDKRGSDDPFGIGYLRPDAVKLEWIAVRRQVLVDALRSRMDPIAVNKLYRQNQAKYGADFNAAKSRVEEDFLNAELKQMYDRASESIKTQIFRSVMSLPSDGQYKVLPPDWSQIMPPMAQLAASLTELLTQDLEVAAEPVIVMQPTDWLTFEALGSQPDADGLSDIGQASLRVNESLSVSLAQLVMNTRELAPDSALHIQQGMIYGPLTDPQNNLYYVRILDTRPEGPPADLAEVADAVRRDMALLAAYERISGELETYRAKVVAAGGVGPLMAEVPDATTILDVLVSRTSVSRDEGAPPSEALSLIDKEVFRTAVADRIASWDPKADISTIDADQRAVAVAVPEAKGAVVAFIKGFRPLTAEQLRENGSLILSRARQADRERQTQSPLSFEAMVERHRFEVIEARSSPSDSSGEGEAAAGTEGEAPSASQQGLP
;
A
#
# COMPACT_ATOMS: atom_id res chain seq x y z
N MET A 1 -23.59 -8.61 -66.75
CA MET A 1 -23.53 -7.39 -65.92
C MET A 1 -23.14 -6.10 -66.67
N LEU A 2 -22.37 -6.14 -67.77
CA LEU A 2 -21.95 -4.92 -68.51
C LEU A 2 -23.08 -4.10 -69.17
N LYS A 3 -24.24 -4.71 -69.49
CA LYS A 3 -25.41 -3.98 -70.05
C LYS A 3 -26.12 -3.10 -69.00
N PHE A 4 -26.07 -3.49 -67.73
CA PHE A 4 -26.70 -2.73 -66.63
C PHE A 4 -25.90 -1.46 -66.33
N LEU A 5 -24.57 -1.57 -66.25
CA LEU A 5 -23.67 -0.42 -66.07
C LEU A 5 -23.77 0.59 -67.22
N ARG A 6 -23.96 0.14 -68.47
CA ARG A 6 -24.16 1.06 -69.61
C ARG A 6 -25.49 1.80 -69.56
N LYS A 7 -26.57 1.14 -69.13
CA LYS A 7 -27.92 1.72 -69.08
C LYS A 7 -28.06 2.80 -67.99
N TYR A 8 -27.33 2.65 -66.88
CA TYR A 8 -27.42 3.55 -65.73
C TYR A 8 -26.19 4.43 -65.51
N ASN A 9 -25.23 4.47 -66.45
CA ASN A 9 -23.98 5.24 -66.29
C ASN A 9 -24.23 6.72 -65.94
N LYS A 10 -25.21 7.37 -66.58
CA LYS A 10 -25.56 8.77 -66.26
C LYS A 10 -26.18 8.93 -64.87
N VAL A 11 -27.04 7.98 -64.45
CA VAL A 11 -27.68 8.02 -63.13
C VAL A 11 -26.66 7.75 -62.02
N MET A 12 -25.76 6.78 -62.23
CA MET A 12 -24.66 6.49 -61.33
C MET A 12 -23.72 7.68 -61.19
N MET A 13 -23.40 8.39 -62.27
CA MET A 13 -22.52 9.57 -62.20
C MET A 13 -23.15 10.73 -61.41
N VAL A 14 -24.47 10.95 -61.55
CA VAL A 14 -25.20 11.96 -60.77
C VAL A 14 -25.28 11.58 -59.29
N VAL A 15 -25.63 10.32 -58.99
CA VAL A 15 -25.70 9.84 -57.60
C VAL A 15 -24.34 9.86 -56.93
N PHE A 16 -23.28 9.45 -57.63
CA PHE A 16 -21.92 9.48 -57.09
C PHE A 16 -21.42 10.93 -56.91
N GLY A 17 -21.76 11.84 -57.82
CA GLY A 17 -21.45 13.27 -57.68
C GLY A 17 -22.16 13.92 -56.49
N CYS A 18 -23.45 13.63 -56.28
CA CYS A 18 -24.19 14.11 -55.11
C CYS A 18 -23.66 13.50 -53.81
N PHE A 19 -23.35 12.21 -53.79
CA PHE A 19 -22.78 11.55 -52.62
C PHE A 19 -21.41 12.12 -52.27
N LEU A 20 -20.56 12.39 -53.27
CA LEU A 20 -19.24 12.98 -53.06
C LEU A 20 -19.32 14.41 -52.51
N MET A 21 -20.32 15.21 -52.93
CA MET A 21 -20.57 16.52 -52.33
C MET A 21 -21.06 16.43 -50.88
N VAL A 22 -21.91 15.46 -50.54
CA VAL A 22 -22.35 15.25 -49.14
C VAL A 22 -21.19 14.79 -48.26
N VAL A 23 -20.33 13.88 -48.75
CA VAL A 23 -19.13 13.43 -48.05
C VAL A 23 -18.12 14.57 -47.85
N PHE A 24 -18.04 15.54 -48.77
CA PHE A 24 -17.18 16.73 -48.60
C PHE A 24 -17.73 17.78 -47.62
N LEU A 25 -19.05 17.82 -47.42
CA LEU A 25 -19.71 18.72 -46.45
C LEU A 25 -19.75 18.13 -45.03
N MET A 26 -19.68 16.80 -44.90
CA MET A 26 -19.73 16.08 -43.62
C MET A 26 -18.63 16.46 -42.61
N PRO A 27 -17.36 16.71 -43.01
CA PRO A 27 -16.30 17.14 -42.08
C PRO A 27 -16.61 18.47 -41.39
N GLY A 28 -17.34 19.37 -42.07
CA GLY A 28 -17.78 20.64 -41.48
C GLY A 28 -18.87 20.47 -40.42
N ALA A 29 -19.83 19.58 -40.68
CA ALA A 29 -20.95 19.30 -39.76
C ALA A 29 -20.51 18.48 -38.54
N LEU A 30 -19.65 17.47 -38.71
CA LEU A 30 -19.13 16.65 -37.61
C LEU A 30 -18.26 17.47 -36.64
N ASN A 31 -17.48 18.44 -37.16
CA ASN A 31 -16.70 19.36 -36.32
C ASN A 31 -17.57 20.39 -35.55
N GLN A 32 -18.79 20.68 -36.01
CA GLN A 32 -19.74 21.54 -35.28
C GLN A 32 -20.44 20.79 -34.14
N ILE A 33 -20.77 19.51 -34.35
CA ILE A 33 -21.42 18.66 -33.32
C ILE A 33 -20.49 18.45 -32.10
N GLY A 34 -19.20 18.21 -32.32
CA GLY A 34 -18.23 18.07 -31.22
C GLY A 34 -17.95 19.36 -30.43
N ARG A 35 -18.07 20.54 -31.05
CA ARG A 35 -17.86 21.84 -30.37
C ARG A 35 -19.00 22.23 -29.42
N GLY A 36 -20.22 21.74 -29.67
CA GLY A 36 -21.38 21.97 -28.81
C GLY A 36 -21.26 21.26 -27.46
N GLN A 37 -20.80 20.01 -27.47
CA GLN A 37 -20.64 19.19 -26.26
C GLN A 37 -19.59 19.77 -25.29
N LEU A 38 -18.45 20.28 -25.80
CA LEU A 38 -17.40 20.85 -24.94
C LEU A 38 -17.85 22.08 -24.13
N ARG A 39 -18.91 22.78 -24.57
CA ARG A 39 -19.48 23.94 -23.86
C ARG A 39 -20.59 23.59 -22.88
N GLN A 40 -21.00 22.32 -22.82
CA GLN A 40 -22.00 21.86 -21.88
C GLN A 40 -21.50 22.03 -20.45
N THR A 41 -22.33 22.65 -19.62
CA THR A 41 -22.08 22.77 -18.18
C THR A 41 -22.38 21.43 -17.52
N VAL A 42 -21.38 20.88 -16.82
CA VAL A 42 -21.48 19.60 -16.10
C VAL A 42 -21.43 19.77 -14.58
N ALA A 43 -20.92 20.90 -14.10
CA ALA A 43 -20.96 21.24 -12.69
C ALA A 43 -21.05 22.75 -12.50
N ARG A 44 -21.28 23.19 -11.27
CA ARG A 44 -21.15 24.58 -10.85
C ARG A 44 -20.15 24.67 -9.70
N LEU A 45 -19.28 25.66 -9.76
CA LEU A 45 -18.32 26.00 -8.72
C LEU A 45 -18.63 27.41 -8.24
N GLU A 46 -19.13 27.56 -7.02
CA GLU A 46 -19.56 28.86 -6.48
C GLU A 46 -20.55 29.59 -7.41
N GLY A 47 -21.47 28.83 -8.02
CA GLY A 47 -22.44 29.34 -8.99
C GLY A 47 -21.89 29.61 -10.40
N LYS A 48 -20.58 29.48 -10.65
CA LYS A 48 -19.99 29.60 -11.98
C LYS A 48 -20.09 28.26 -12.73
N PRO A 49 -20.48 28.25 -14.02
CA PRO A 49 -20.58 27.02 -14.78
C PRO A 49 -19.20 26.42 -15.04
N VAL A 50 -19.03 25.16 -14.66
CA VAL A 50 -17.88 24.30 -15.02
C VAL A 50 -18.27 23.49 -16.26
N ARG A 51 -17.50 23.65 -17.33
CA ARG A 51 -17.78 23.01 -18.63
C ARG A 51 -17.01 21.70 -18.78
N ILE A 52 -17.44 20.85 -19.71
CA ILE A 52 -16.69 19.64 -20.10
C ILE A 52 -15.24 19.98 -20.48
N SER A 53 -15.02 21.11 -21.16
CA SER A 53 -13.66 21.57 -21.48
C SER A 53 -12.77 21.79 -20.26
N ASP A 54 -13.35 22.21 -19.14
CA ASP A 54 -12.63 22.49 -17.89
C ASP A 54 -12.27 21.17 -17.19
N ILE A 55 -13.22 20.22 -17.15
CA ILE A 55 -12.98 18.85 -16.66
C ILE A 55 -11.86 18.18 -17.47
N GLN A 56 -11.93 18.23 -18.81
CA GLN A 56 -10.89 17.64 -19.67
C GLN A 56 -9.53 18.30 -19.48
N ALA A 57 -9.48 19.63 -19.25
CA ALA A 57 -8.24 20.31 -18.95
C ALA A 57 -7.65 19.85 -17.62
N ALA A 58 -8.47 19.76 -16.57
CA ALA A 58 -8.06 19.26 -15.27
C ALA A 58 -7.62 17.79 -15.31
N GLN A 59 -8.30 16.95 -16.10
CA GLN A 59 -7.91 15.55 -16.30
C GLN A 59 -6.53 15.43 -16.96
N ARG A 60 -6.27 16.23 -18.00
CA ARG A 60 -4.94 16.28 -18.64
C ARG A 60 -3.86 16.77 -17.66
N GLU A 61 -4.18 17.77 -16.84
CA GLU A 61 -3.27 18.27 -15.80
C GLU A 61 -2.93 17.17 -14.81
N LEU A 62 -3.94 16.45 -14.29
CA LEU A 62 -3.72 15.36 -13.35
C LEU A 62 -2.91 14.21 -13.95
N GLN A 63 -3.16 13.86 -15.22
CA GLN A 63 -2.36 12.86 -15.96
C GLN A 63 -0.90 13.30 -16.15
N LEU A 64 -0.66 14.58 -16.43
CA LEU A 64 0.68 15.14 -16.53
C LEU A 64 1.41 15.08 -15.19
N VAL A 65 0.74 15.44 -14.08
CA VAL A 65 1.31 15.30 -12.73
C VAL A 65 1.64 13.83 -12.45
N ALA A 66 0.73 12.91 -12.73
CA ALA A 66 0.95 11.47 -12.52
C ALA A 66 2.11 10.91 -13.37
N THR A 67 2.29 11.42 -14.58
CA THR A 67 3.37 10.98 -15.48
C THR A 67 4.73 11.51 -15.01
N ILE A 68 4.80 12.77 -14.59
CA ILE A 68 6.07 13.44 -14.23
C ILE A 68 6.47 13.11 -12.79
N LEU A 69 5.49 12.99 -11.89
CA LEU A 69 5.65 12.75 -10.46
C LEU A 69 4.94 11.47 -10.05
N PRO A 70 5.33 10.31 -10.61
CA PRO A 70 4.64 9.04 -10.36
C PRO A 70 4.66 8.65 -8.88
N ASP A 71 5.73 9.00 -8.17
CA ASP A 71 5.90 8.71 -6.75
C ASP A 71 4.93 9.52 -5.86
N MET A 72 4.33 10.61 -6.37
CA MET A 72 3.30 11.35 -5.65
C MET A 72 1.93 10.71 -5.80
N VAL A 73 1.56 10.31 -7.01
CA VAL A 73 0.17 9.93 -7.38
C VAL A 73 -0.11 8.42 -7.19
N ALA A 74 0.93 7.60 -6.99
CA ALA A 74 0.73 6.16 -6.78
C ALA A 74 -0.22 5.89 -5.59
N PRO A 75 -1.24 5.03 -5.76
CA PRO A 75 -2.16 4.71 -4.68
C PRO A 75 -1.40 4.12 -3.48
N ALA A 76 -1.85 4.42 -2.26
CA ALA A 76 -1.30 3.97 -0.98
C ALA A 76 -1.39 2.44 -0.73
N THR A 77 -1.30 1.64 -1.78
CA THR A 77 -1.44 0.17 -1.78
C THR A 77 -0.09 -0.55 -1.72
N ARG A 78 0.97 0.14 -1.30
CA ARG A 78 2.29 -0.45 -1.11
C ARG A 78 2.87 0.00 0.22
N ASP A 79 3.52 -0.93 0.92
CA ASP A 79 4.37 -0.75 2.11
C ASP A 79 5.61 0.15 1.87
N VAL A 80 5.52 1.09 0.92
CA VAL A 80 6.52 2.10 0.61
C VAL A 80 5.86 3.45 0.86
N LEU A 81 6.38 4.16 1.87
CA LEU A 81 6.03 5.49 2.36
C LEU A 81 4.93 6.22 1.53
N PRO A 82 3.77 6.55 2.14
CA PRO A 82 2.71 7.27 1.44
C PRO A 82 3.29 8.52 0.76
N GLY A 83 3.23 8.56 -0.58
CA GLY A 83 3.64 9.73 -1.34
C GLY A 83 2.85 10.96 -0.87
N PRO A 84 3.37 12.19 -0.97
CA PRO A 84 2.71 13.35 -0.38
C PRO A 84 1.28 13.58 -0.86
N LEU A 85 0.91 13.15 -2.08
CA LEU A 85 -0.49 13.24 -2.55
C LEU A 85 -1.40 12.12 -2.02
N SER A 86 -0.85 10.97 -1.60
CA SER A 86 -1.64 9.95 -0.91
C SER A 86 -2.12 10.45 0.46
N VAL A 87 -1.36 11.37 1.09
CA VAL A 87 -1.79 12.12 2.29
C VAL A 87 -2.98 13.05 2.00
N PHE A 88 -3.12 13.53 0.75
CA PHE A 88 -4.26 14.37 0.35
C PHE A 88 -5.44 13.57 -0.21
N GLY A 89 -5.23 12.29 -0.54
CA GLY A 89 -6.25 11.39 -1.05
C GLY A 89 -7.00 11.97 -2.26
N ILE A 90 -6.28 12.49 -3.27
CA ILE A 90 -6.93 13.06 -4.47
C ILE A 90 -7.84 12.01 -5.10
N ARG A 91 -9.16 12.16 -4.94
CA ARG A 91 -10.16 11.14 -5.34
C ARG A 91 -10.49 11.16 -6.82
N GLY A 92 -10.07 12.18 -7.55
CA GLY A 92 -10.41 12.34 -8.96
C GLY A 92 -10.14 13.74 -9.52
N VAL A 93 -10.69 13.99 -10.71
CA VAL A 93 -10.47 15.23 -11.48
C VAL A 93 -11.15 16.41 -10.80
N GLU A 94 -12.35 16.21 -10.25
CA GLU A 94 -13.13 17.22 -9.55
C GLU A 94 -12.39 17.70 -8.29
N HIS A 95 -11.81 16.77 -7.54
CA HIS A 95 -11.03 17.11 -6.35
C HIS A 95 -9.78 17.91 -6.71
N TRP A 96 -9.04 17.49 -7.75
CA TRP A 96 -7.91 18.25 -8.29
C TRP A 96 -8.32 19.68 -8.69
N MET A 97 -9.48 19.85 -9.34
CA MET A 97 -9.98 21.17 -9.71
C MET A 97 -10.25 22.06 -8.51
N LEU A 98 -10.88 21.52 -7.46
CA LEU A 98 -11.16 22.26 -6.24
C LEU A 98 -9.88 22.70 -5.53
N LEU A 99 -8.90 21.81 -5.42
CA LEU A 99 -7.59 22.12 -4.82
C LEU A 99 -6.85 23.21 -5.59
N VAL A 100 -6.79 23.10 -6.93
CA VAL A 100 -6.16 24.11 -7.78
C VAL A 100 -6.91 25.43 -7.73
N HIS A 101 -8.25 25.39 -7.63
CA HIS A 101 -9.08 26.60 -7.51
C HIS A 101 -8.75 27.37 -6.23
N GLU A 102 -8.77 26.69 -5.08
CA GLU A 102 -8.46 27.27 -3.77
C GLU A 102 -7.02 27.79 -3.72
N ALA A 103 -6.05 26.98 -4.17
CA ALA A 103 -4.64 27.39 -4.22
C ALA A 103 -4.45 28.64 -5.09
N ARG A 104 -5.20 28.75 -6.20
CA ARG A 104 -5.16 29.95 -7.05
C ARG A 104 -5.84 31.15 -6.40
N ALA A 105 -6.98 30.94 -5.74
CA ALA A 105 -7.70 32.00 -5.05
C ALA A 105 -6.86 32.64 -3.93
N LEU A 106 -6.04 31.83 -3.25
CA LEU A 106 -5.08 32.28 -2.23
C LEU A 106 -3.75 32.81 -2.80
N GLY A 107 -3.58 32.86 -4.12
CA GLY A 107 -2.35 33.33 -4.75
C GLY A 107 -1.14 32.40 -4.58
N LEU A 108 -1.38 31.13 -4.26
CA LEU A 108 -0.33 30.14 -4.02
C LEU A 108 0.21 29.50 -5.30
N VAL A 109 -0.43 29.70 -6.45
CA VAL A 109 0.00 29.14 -7.75
C VAL A 109 0.91 30.12 -8.48
N GLY A 110 2.16 29.71 -8.74
CA GLY A 110 3.12 30.51 -9.52
C GLY A 110 2.99 30.33 -11.04
N GLY A 111 3.90 30.96 -11.78
CA GLY A 111 4.02 30.79 -13.23
C GLY A 111 4.86 29.57 -13.64
N PRO A 112 5.05 29.31 -14.95
CA PRO A 112 5.81 28.16 -15.45
C PRO A 112 7.20 27.95 -14.83
N ARG A 113 7.95 29.05 -14.58
CA ARG A 113 9.26 28.98 -13.91
C ARG A 113 9.19 28.37 -12.51
N ASP A 114 8.10 28.61 -11.79
CA ASP A 114 7.87 28.02 -10.47
C ASP A 114 7.65 26.50 -10.57
N GLY A 115 7.01 26.02 -11.65
CA GLY A 115 6.87 24.60 -11.95
C GLY A 115 8.20 23.91 -12.22
N GLN A 116 9.13 24.57 -12.92
CA GLN A 116 10.50 24.04 -13.11
C GLN A 116 11.28 24.00 -11.80
N ALA A 117 11.25 25.10 -11.03
CA ALA A 117 11.90 25.17 -9.72
C ALA A 117 11.31 24.16 -8.72
N PHE A 118 10.03 23.83 -8.86
CA PHE A 118 9.35 22.86 -8.03
C PHE A 118 9.95 21.45 -8.15
N LEU A 119 10.35 20.99 -9.34
CA LEU A 119 10.97 19.66 -9.48
C LEU A 119 12.23 19.50 -8.63
N ARG A 120 13.02 20.57 -8.51
CA ARG A 120 14.21 20.59 -7.66
C ARG A 120 13.84 20.44 -6.18
N ARG A 121 12.93 21.30 -5.70
CA ARG A 121 12.42 21.25 -4.32
C ARG A 121 11.77 19.91 -3.98
N TYR A 122 11.08 19.32 -4.96
CA TYR A 122 10.45 18.02 -4.79
C TYR A 122 11.48 16.90 -4.70
N ALA A 123 12.51 16.91 -5.56
CA ALA A 123 13.63 15.97 -5.46
C ALA A 123 14.38 16.11 -4.12
N ASP A 124 14.57 17.34 -3.62
CA ASP A 124 15.14 17.59 -2.29
C ASP A 124 14.28 16.91 -1.20
N ALA A 125 12.96 17.13 -1.20
CA ALA A 125 12.05 16.56 -0.21
C ALA A 125 11.99 15.01 -0.25
N VAL A 126 11.95 14.41 -1.45
CA VAL A 126 11.99 12.94 -1.60
C VAL A 126 13.32 12.39 -1.08
N ASN A 127 14.42 13.10 -1.34
CA ASN A 127 15.73 12.70 -0.87
C ASN A 127 15.86 12.77 0.65
N ASP A 128 15.31 13.81 1.28
CA ASP A 128 15.30 13.95 2.74
C ASP A 128 14.51 12.82 3.41
N LEU A 129 13.34 12.46 2.86
CA LEU A 129 12.55 11.33 3.31
C LEU A 129 13.31 10.01 3.16
N TYR A 130 13.97 9.81 2.01
CA TYR A 130 14.80 8.63 1.78
C TYR A 130 15.99 8.56 2.75
N ALA A 131 16.69 9.67 2.97
CA ALA A 131 17.78 9.76 3.93
C ALA A 131 17.32 9.44 5.36
N ALA A 132 16.16 9.95 5.77
CA ALA A 132 15.56 9.64 7.07
C ALA A 132 15.24 8.14 7.21
N SER A 133 14.69 7.51 6.16
CA SER A 133 14.41 6.08 6.14
C SER A 133 15.70 5.23 6.21
N LEU A 134 16.76 5.65 5.52
CA LEU A 134 18.07 4.99 5.57
C LEU A 134 18.71 5.16 6.96
N MET A 135 18.57 6.33 7.57
CA MET A 135 19.05 6.59 8.93
C MET A 135 18.37 5.66 9.94
N GLN A 136 17.06 5.46 9.82
CA GLN A 136 16.33 4.49 10.64
C GLN A 136 16.82 3.06 10.43
N ARG A 137 17.17 2.69 9.18
CA ARG A 137 17.61 1.33 8.85
C ARG A 137 19.06 1.03 9.22
N PHE A 138 19.96 1.99 9.06
CA PHE A 138 21.41 1.79 9.14
C PHE A 138 22.09 2.50 10.31
N GLY A 139 21.37 3.38 11.04
CA GLY A 139 21.88 4.06 12.24
C GLY A 139 23.06 5.01 12.03
N SER A 140 23.52 5.24 10.79
CA SER A 140 24.67 6.07 10.47
C SER A 140 24.28 7.25 9.56
N VAL A 141 24.52 8.46 10.07
CA VAL A 141 24.16 9.72 9.37
C VAL A 141 24.99 9.89 8.10
N GLU A 142 26.28 9.59 8.17
CA GLU A 142 27.23 9.81 7.07
C GLU A 142 26.96 8.88 5.88
N LEU A 143 26.71 7.59 6.13
CA LEU A 143 26.36 6.63 5.08
C LEU A 143 24.98 6.96 4.48
N ALA A 144 23.99 7.31 5.31
CA ALA A 144 22.69 7.74 4.84
C ALA A 144 22.79 8.98 3.94
N GLN A 145 23.60 9.98 4.32
CA GLN A 145 23.85 11.18 3.51
C GLN A 145 24.60 10.87 2.22
N GLN A 146 25.58 9.97 2.23
CA GLN A 146 26.32 9.58 1.02
C GLN A 146 25.42 8.87 0.01
N ILE A 147 24.61 7.90 0.46
CA ILE A 147 23.65 7.18 -0.38
C ILE A 147 22.59 8.16 -0.89
N ALA A 148 22.05 9.00 -0.01
CA ALA A 148 21.04 10.00 -0.36
C ALA A 148 21.58 11.01 -1.40
N GLY A 149 22.80 11.51 -1.26
CA GLY A 149 23.39 12.45 -2.22
C GLY A 149 23.35 11.92 -3.66
N SER A 150 23.65 10.64 -3.86
CA SER A 150 23.56 10.00 -5.18
C SER A 150 22.11 9.81 -5.66
N SER A 151 21.16 9.57 -4.75
CA SER A 151 19.75 9.43 -5.10
C SER A 151 19.09 10.76 -5.48
N TYR A 152 19.53 11.89 -4.91
CA TYR A 152 19.01 13.21 -5.28
C TYR A 152 19.23 13.52 -6.76
N GLU A 153 20.47 13.38 -7.26
CA GLU A 153 20.76 13.65 -8.67
C GLU A 153 20.00 12.68 -9.59
N ALA A 154 19.91 11.41 -9.20
CA ALA A 154 19.14 10.40 -9.94
C ALA A 154 17.63 10.76 -9.99
N ALA A 155 17.05 11.18 -8.87
CA ALA A 155 15.64 11.58 -8.79
C ALA A 155 15.35 12.83 -9.63
N LEU A 156 16.19 13.86 -9.51
CA LEU A 156 16.04 15.09 -10.29
C LEU A 156 16.18 14.82 -11.80
N ASN A 157 17.17 14.01 -12.19
CA ASN A 157 17.36 13.61 -13.59
C ASN A 157 16.17 12.82 -14.12
N ARG A 158 15.61 11.92 -13.30
CA ARG A 158 14.39 11.16 -13.63
C ARG A 158 13.20 12.09 -13.86
N TYR A 159 12.91 13.02 -12.95
CA TYR A 159 11.78 13.94 -13.10
C TYR A 159 11.95 14.89 -14.30
N ASN A 160 13.17 15.36 -14.55
CA ASN A 160 13.47 16.15 -15.75
C ASN A 160 13.29 15.34 -17.05
N ALA A 161 13.71 14.08 -17.07
CA ALA A 161 13.51 13.20 -18.22
C ALA A 161 12.02 12.97 -18.50
N LEU A 162 11.21 12.69 -17.46
CA LEU A 162 9.76 12.52 -17.59
C LEU A 162 9.06 13.81 -18.04
N ARG A 163 9.52 14.98 -17.54
CA ARG A 163 9.06 16.29 -18.02
C ARG A 163 9.34 16.45 -19.52
N VAL A 164 10.56 16.16 -19.97
CA VAL A 164 10.95 16.27 -21.39
C VAL A 164 10.16 15.28 -22.25
N GLU A 165 9.94 14.07 -21.76
CA GLU A 165 9.11 13.07 -22.43
C GLU A 165 7.66 13.54 -22.60
N ALA A 166 7.06 14.13 -21.55
CA ALA A 166 5.72 14.70 -21.62
C ALA A 166 5.62 15.80 -22.68
N ILE A 167 6.66 16.64 -22.81
CA ILE A 167 6.77 17.67 -23.86
C ILE A 167 6.85 17.01 -25.25
N ASN A 168 7.71 16.01 -25.41
CA ASN A 168 7.89 15.29 -26.68
C ASN A 168 6.63 14.54 -27.13
N LYS A 169 5.74 14.17 -26.20
CA LYS A 169 4.40 13.59 -26.47
C LYS A 169 3.37 14.63 -26.95
N GLY A 170 3.79 15.86 -27.25
CA GLY A 170 2.95 16.90 -27.84
C GLY A 170 2.32 17.87 -26.85
N ASN A 171 2.70 17.83 -25.57
CA ASN A 171 2.26 18.83 -24.59
C ASN A 171 3.16 20.07 -24.68
N PRO A 172 2.61 21.29 -24.84
CA PRO A 172 3.43 22.49 -24.81
C PRO A 172 4.17 22.64 -23.49
N GLU A 173 5.43 23.08 -23.54
CA GLU A 173 6.26 23.29 -22.35
C GLU A 173 5.58 24.19 -21.30
N SER A 174 4.93 25.27 -21.75
CA SER A 174 4.20 26.18 -20.86
C SER A 174 3.02 25.53 -20.14
N VAL A 175 2.38 24.51 -20.75
CA VAL A 175 1.29 23.75 -20.13
C VAL A 175 1.85 22.76 -19.11
N VAL A 176 2.92 22.05 -19.46
CA VAL A 176 3.59 21.12 -18.54
C VAL A 176 4.08 21.85 -17.30
N ASP A 177 4.84 22.94 -17.49
CA ASP A 177 5.38 23.73 -16.40
C ASP A 177 4.30 24.48 -15.61
N GLY A 178 3.26 24.98 -16.29
CA GLY A 178 2.10 25.58 -15.63
C GLY A 178 1.34 24.58 -14.76
N THR A 179 1.29 23.31 -15.17
CA THR A 179 0.69 22.22 -14.39
C THR A 179 1.52 21.90 -13.16
N LEU A 180 2.85 21.81 -13.30
CA LEU A 180 3.77 21.63 -12.17
C LEU A 180 3.69 22.81 -11.19
N ALA A 181 3.49 24.04 -11.67
CA ALA A 181 3.29 25.21 -10.82
C ALA A 181 1.98 25.15 -10.03
N LYS A 182 0.89 24.64 -10.64
CA LYS A 182 -0.37 24.38 -9.93
C LYS A 182 -0.18 23.33 -8.84
N MET A 183 0.52 22.24 -9.15
CA MET A 183 0.86 21.21 -8.18
C MET A 183 1.66 21.77 -7.00
N ALA A 184 2.68 22.59 -7.28
CA ALA A 184 3.44 23.28 -6.25
C ALA A 184 2.58 24.22 -5.37
N GLY A 185 1.56 24.85 -5.97
CA GLY A 185 0.58 25.66 -5.25
C GLY A 185 -0.37 24.83 -4.38
N VAL A 186 -0.80 23.65 -4.83
CA VAL A 186 -1.60 22.70 -4.04
C VAL A 186 -0.80 22.19 -2.84
N LEU A 187 0.50 21.94 -2.98
CA LEU A 187 1.34 21.56 -1.84
C LEU A 187 1.50 22.72 -0.84
N ARG A 188 1.67 23.95 -1.31
CA ARG A 188 1.66 25.13 -0.44
C ARG A 188 0.33 25.30 0.29
N LEU A 189 -0.78 25.03 -0.40
CA LEU A 189 -2.11 25.03 0.21
C LEU A 189 -2.17 24.01 1.33
N ALA A 190 -1.70 22.78 1.08
CA ALA A 190 -1.60 21.75 2.09
C ALA A 190 -0.71 22.14 3.28
N ASP A 191 0.48 22.68 3.03
CA ASP A 191 1.37 23.15 4.08
C ASP A 191 0.75 24.29 4.89
N LEU A 192 -0.02 25.16 4.24
CA LEU A 192 -0.76 26.22 4.90
C LEU A 192 -1.81 25.61 5.84
N TYR A 193 -2.68 24.72 5.36
CA TYR A 193 -3.70 24.08 6.19
C TYR A 193 -3.12 23.15 7.28
N GLY A 194 -2.00 22.47 7.00
CA GLY A 194 -1.27 21.66 7.98
C GLY A 194 -0.41 22.48 8.95
N GLY A 195 -0.15 23.75 8.63
CA GLY A 195 0.77 24.63 9.36
C GLY A 195 0.09 25.72 10.19
N ILE A 196 -1.21 26.00 10.00
CA ILE A 196 -1.96 27.09 10.65
C ILE A 196 -2.19 26.89 12.16
N GLY A 197 -1.83 25.74 12.75
CA GLY A 197 -1.86 25.55 14.20
C GLY A 197 -0.91 26.51 14.93
N SER A 198 -1.34 27.76 15.16
CA SER A 198 -0.69 28.69 16.07
C SER A 198 -1.00 28.22 17.47
N ILE A 199 -0.11 27.44 18.07
CA ILE A 199 -0.23 27.13 19.48
C ILE A 199 0.01 28.39 20.29
N SER A 200 -0.91 28.69 21.21
CA SER A 200 -0.73 29.73 22.20
C SER A 200 0.47 29.40 23.10
N ARG A 201 1.00 30.41 23.79
CA ARG A 201 2.07 30.19 24.78
C ARG A 201 1.64 29.21 25.89
N ALA A 202 0.36 29.19 26.27
CA ALA A 202 -0.14 28.27 27.27
C ALA A 202 -0.14 26.83 26.73
N GLU A 203 -0.62 26.63 25.50
CA GLU A 203 -0.61 25.32 24.84
C GLU A 203 0.81 24.81 24.60
N SER A 204 1.75 25.68 24.21
CA SER A 204 3.14 25.28 24.03
C SER A 204 3.80 24.84 25.34
N VAL A 205 3.46 25.47 26.47
CA VAL A 205 3.90 25.04 27.80
C VAL A 205 3.26 23.71 28.20
N MET A 206 1.97 23.51 27.94
CA MET A 206 1.29 22.24 28.24
C MET A 206 1.86 21.08 27.41
N LEU A 207 1.97 21.25 26.09
CA LEU A 207 2.57 20.25 25.20
C LEU A 207 4.05 20.03 25.52
N GLY A 208 4.80 21.11 25.78
CA GLY A 208 6.18 21.01 26.24
C GLY A 208 6.29 20.20 27.53
N ARG A 209 5.34 20.36 28.45
CA ARG A 209 5.30 19.58 29.69
C ARG A 209 5.06 18.10 29.39
N ASP A 210 4.13 17.77 28.52
CA ASP A 210 3.82 16.37 28.17
C ASP A 210 4.98 15.67 27.45
N ILE A 211 5.71 16.40 26.61
CA ILE A 211 6.79 15.85 25.78
C ILE A 211 8.11 15.79 26.56
N LEU A 212 8.48 16.88 27.24
CA LEU A 212 9.84 17.08 27.77
C LEU A 212 9.95 16.81 29.27
N THR A 213 8.82 16.79 30.01
CA THR A 213 8.86 16.35 31.41
C THR A 213 9.07 14.84 31.44
N THR A 214 10.18 14.44 32.05
CA THR A 214 10.63 13.04 32.00
C THR A 214 10.92 12.53 33.39
N ALA A 215 10.33 11.40 33.79
CA ALA A 215 10.75 10.66 34.97
C ALA A 215 11.95 9.77 34.64
N VAL A 216 12.89 9.64 35.56
CA VAL A 216 13.95 8.62 35.54
C VAL A 216 13.51 7.52 36.50
N ALA A 217 13.22 6.33 35.99
CA ALA A 217 12.71 5.22 36.78
C ALA A 217 13.48 3.93 36.53
N ASP A 218 13.61 3.11 37.57
CA ASP A 218 13.95 1.70 37.38
C ASP A 218 12.66 0.93 37.17
N VAL A 219 12.62 0.09 36.15
CA VAL A 219 11.42 -0.60 35.70
C VAL A 219 11.64 -2.10 35.70
N VAL A 220 10.66 -2.83 36.21
CA VAL A 220 10.57 -4.28 36.14
C VAL A 220 9.33 -4.65 35.34
N ILE A 221 9.54 -5.44 34.29
CA ILE A 221 8.51 -6.02 33.44
C ILE A 221 8.23 -7.42 33.96
N LEU A 222 6.98 -7.65 34.32
CA LEU A 222 6.46 -8.91 34.84
C LEU A 222 5.62 -9.57 33.73
N PRO A 223 6.18 -10.48 32.91
CA PRO A 223 5.42 -11.14 31.86
C PRO A 223 4.36 -12.09 32.44
N ALA A 224 3.17 -12.14 31.84
CA ALA A 224 2.16 -13.14 32.15
C ALA A 224 2.62 -14.49 31.61
N LYS A 225 3.15 -15.31 32.52
CA LYS A 225 3.54 -16.68 32.22
C LYS A 225 2.36 -17.62 32.48
N PRO A 226 1.79 -18.28 31.45
CA PRO A 226 0.80 -19.31 31.66
C PRO A 226 1.38 -20.44 32.51
N ALA A 227 0.51 -21.11 33.28
CA ALA A 227 0.88 -22.35 33.96
C ALA A 227 1.36 -23.39 32.92
N PRO A 228 2.11 -24.44 33.32
CA PRO A 228 2.44 -25.55 32.42
C PRO A 228 1.18 -26.09 31.74
N GLU A 229 1.27 -26.51 30.48
CA GLU A 229 0.09 -26.98 29.71
C GLU A 229 -0.64 -28.15 30.40
N SER A 230 0.09 -28.97 31.17
CA SER A 230 -0.46 -30.05 31.99
C SER A 230 -1.43 -29.60 33.09
N GLU A 231 -1.39 -28.31 33.46
CA GLU A 231 -2.25 -27.71 34.48
C GLU A 231 -3.43 -26.94 33.88
N TRP A 232 -3.53 -26.84 32.55
CA TRP A 232 -4.64 -26.17 31.89
C TRP A 232 -5.90 -27.04 31.97
N ASN A 233 -6.78 -26.71 32.91
CA ASN A 233 -8.07 -27.36 33.07
C ASN A 233 -9.19 -26.35 32.79
N PHE A 234 -9.46 -26.12 31.50
CA PHE A 234 -10.57 -25.29 31.05
C PHE A 234 -11.74 -26.18 30.66
N ASP A 235 -12.93 -25.86 31.18
CA ASP A 235 -14.16 -26.54 30.79
C ASP A 235 -14.50 -26.26 29.31
N GLU A 236 -15.13 -27.22 28.65
CA GLU A 236 -15.50 -27.13 27.23
C GLU A 236 -16.49 -25.99 26.98
N GLU A 237 -17.40 -25.74 27.92
CA GLU A 237 -18.33 -24.61 27.86
C GLU A 237 -17.59 -23.26 27.93
N ALA A 238 -16.55 -23.17 28.77
CA ALA A 238 -15.73 -21.97 28.89
C ALA A 238 -14.89 -21.73 27.61
N MET A 239 -14.34 -22.79 27.01
CA MET A 239 -13.64 -22.69 25.72
C MET A 239 -14.57 -22.27 24.59
N ALA A 240 -15.78 -22.83 24.53
CA ALA A 240 -16.78 -22.46 23.54
C ALA A 240 -17.22 -20.99 23.70
N ALA A 241 -17.46 -20.54 24.93
CA ALA A 241 -17.79 -19.14 25.22
C ALA A 241 -16.64 -18.18 24.85
N HIS A 242 -15.39 -18.56 25.13
CA HIS A 242 -14.22 -17.78 24.73
C HIS A 242 -14.09 -17.72 23.20
N PHE A 243 -14.21 -18.85 22.51
CA PHE A 243 -14.17 -18.90 21.05
C PHE A 243 -15.27 -18.05 20.42
N GLU A 244 -16.52 -18.18 20.85
CA GLU A 244 -17.64 -17.37 20.35
C GLU A 244 -17.42 -15.86 20.53
N LYS A 245 -16.73 -15.44 21.59
CA LYS A 245 -16.40 -14.03 21.84
C LYS A 245 -15.33 -13.47 20.90
N TYR A 246 -14.41 -14.30 20.41
CA TYR A 246 -13.21 -13.87 19.68
C TYR A 246 -13.09 -14.44 18.25
N LYS A 247 -14.02 -15.31 17.80
CA LYS A 247 -13.96 -15.95 16.48
C LYS A 247 -14.00 -14.98 15.30
N ASP A 248 -14.66 -13.83 15.47
CA ASP A 248 -14.82 -12.80 14.43
C ASP A 248 -13.79 -11.65 14.57
N LYS A 249 -12.85 -11.74 15.51
CA LYS A 249 -11.85 -10.69 15.77
C LYS A 249 -10.50 -11.08 15.19
N ARG A 250 -9.78 -10.10 14.65
CA ARG A 250 -8.35 -10.25 14.37
C ARG A 250 -7.57 -10.09 15.68
N GLY A 251 -6.47 -10.82 15.81
CA GLY A 251 -5.58 -10.65 16.97
C GLY A 251 -5.09 -9.21 17.14
N SER A 252 -4.88 -8.47 16.04
CA SER A 252 -4.49 -7.05 16.06
C SER A 252 -5.48 -6.11 16.72
N ASP A 253 -6.76 -6.49 16.77
CA ASP A 253 -7.85 -5.63 17.25
C ASP A 253 -8.09 -5.80 18.75
N ASP A 254 -7.48 -6.81 19.38
CA ASP A 254 -7.56 -7.07 20.80
C ASP A 254 -6.24 -6.72 21.50
N PRO A 255 -6.27 -6.00 22.64
CA PRO A 255 -5.06 -5.64 23.37
C PRO A 255 -4.20 -6.83 23.78
N PHE A 256 -4.76 -8.05 23.94
CA PHE A 256 -3.98 -9.24 24.27
C PHE A 256 -3.48 -10.01 23.04
N GLY A 257 -3.79 -9.54 21.83
CA GLY A 257 -3.48 -10.28 20.60
C GLY A 257 -4.45 -11.42 20.31
N ILE A 258 -5.61 -11.48 20.98
CA ILE A 258 -6.53 -12.62 20.90
C ILE A 258 -7.55 -12.40 19.79
N GLY A 259 -7.56 -13.32 18.83
CA GLY A 259 -8.53 -13.34 17.75
C GLY A 259 -8.32 -14.54 16.86
N TYR A 260 -9.42 -15.15 16.41
CA TYR A 260 -9.38 -16.37 15.61
C TYR A 260 -9.87 -16.16 14.17
N LEU A 261 -10.15 -14.91 13.78
CA LEU A 261 -10.56 -14.60 12.41
C LEU A 261 -9.47 -15.05 11.44
N ARG A 262 -9.82 -15.93 10.51
CA ARG A 262 -8.86 -16.47 9.55
C ARG A 262 -8.66 -15.45 8.44
N PRO A 263 -7.42 -15.11 8.06
CA PRO A 263 -7.18 -14.21 6.95
C PRO A 263 -7.53 -14.87 5.62
N ASP A 264 -7.61 -14.06 4.57
CA ASP A 264 -7.69 -14.54 3.19
C ASP A 264 -6.57 -15.55 2.89
N ALA A 265 -6.95 -16.66 2.27
CA ALA A 265 -6.00 -17.72 1.93
C ALA A 265 -6.33 -18.37 0.60
N VAL A 266 -5.31 -18.96 -0.02
CA VAL A 266 -5.42 -19.63 -1.32
C VAL A 266 -4.72 -20.98 -1.30
N LYS A 267 -5.20 -21.91 -2.13
CA LYS A 267 -4.44 -23.11 -2.51
C LYS A 267 -3.86 -22.91 -3.89
N LEU A 268 -2.57 -23.17 -4.03
CA LEU A 268 -1.84 -22.95 -5.27
C LEU A 268 -1.26 -24.24 -5.80
N GLU A 269 -1.04 -24.23 -7.11
CA GLU A 269 -0.18 -25.18 -7.81
C GLU A 269 0.65 -24.38 -8.81
N TRP A 270 1.92 -24.72 -8.97
CA TRP A 270 2.77 -24.05 -9.93
C TRP A 270 3.75 -24.97 -10.63
N ILE A 271 4.18 -24.50 -11.80
CA ILE A 271 5.31 -25.05 -12.54
C ILE A 271 6.49 -24.10 -12.32
N ALA A 272 7.65 -24.63 -11.94
CA ALA A 272 8.90 -23.88 -11.88
C ALA A 272 9.90 -24.41 -12.91
N VAL A 273 10.40 -23.52 -13.76
CA VAL A 273 11.52 -23.79 -14.68
C VAL A 273 12.79 -23.25 -14.06
N ARG A 274 13.69 -24.16 -13.68
CA ARG A 274 14.93 -23.84 -12.99
C ARG A 274 16.00 -23.38 -13.97
N ARG A 275 16.35 -22.11 -13.88
CA ARG A 275 17.35 -21.47 -14.75
C ARG A 275 18.70 -22.17 -14.67
N GLN A 276 19.17 -22.43 -13.46
CA GLN A 276 20.53 -22.92 -13.23
C GLN A 276 20.76 -24.27 -13.94
N VAL A 277 19.77 -25.16 -13.89
CA VAL A 277 19.79 -26.47 -14.55
C VAL A 277 19.95 -26.32 -16.07
N LEU A 278 19.25 -25.37 -16.68
CA LEU A 278 19.34 -25.11 -18.13
C LEU A 278 20.66 -24.44 -18.50
N VAL A 279 21.14 -23.49 -17.68
CA VAL A 279 22.45 -22.83 -17.89
C VAL A 279 23.58 -23.84 -17.84
N ASP A 280 23.56 -24.77 -16.90
CA ASP A 280 24.59 -25.81 -16.77
C ASP A 280 24.57 -26.78 -17.97
N ALA A 281 23.37 -27.15 -18.44
CA ALA A 281 23.22 -27.95 -19.65
C ALA A 281 23.73 -27.22 -20.90
N LEU A 282 23.39 -25.93 -21.08
CA LEU A 282 23.85 -25.13 -22.22
C LEU A 282 25.38 -24.92 -22.19
N ARG A 283 25.97 -24.70 -21.01
CA ARG A 283 27.42 -24.57 -20.85
C ARG A 283 28.16 -25.81 -21.36
N SER A 284 27.62 -27.01 -21.12
CA SER A 284 28.22 -28.26 -21.56
C SER A 284 28.28 -28.42 -23.09
N ARG A 285 27.38 -27.71 -23.82
CA ARG A 285 27.23 -27.81 -25.28
C ARG A 285 27.66 -26.54 -26.03
N MET A 286 28.27 -25.59 -25.34
CA MET A 286 28.62 -24.29 -25.89
C MET A 286 29.60 -24.41 -27.08
N ASP A 287 29.21 -23.91 -28.25
CA ASP A 287 30.05 -23.92 -29.45
C ASP A 287 31.04 -22.72 -29.43
N PRO A 288 32.36 -22.96 -29.33
CA PRO A 288 33.36 -21.89 -29.33
C PRO A 288 33.34 -21.04 -30.61
N ILE A 289 32.89 -21.61 -31.75
CA ILE A 289 32.78 -20.89 -33.02
C ILE A 289 31.64 -19.89 -32.96
N ALA A 290 30.48 -20.28 -32.43
CA ALA A 290 29.34 -19.39 -32.25
C ALA A 290 29.64 -18.24 -31.27
N VAL A 291 30.36 -18.51 -30.17
CA VAL A 291 30.82 -17.49 -29.22
C VAL A 291 31.78 -16.50 -29.89
N ASN A 292 32.76 -16.99 -30.66
CA ASN A 292 33.69 -16.13 -31.40
C ASN A 292 32.97 -15.30 -32.48
N LYS A 293 31.96 -15.87 -33.13
CA LYS A 293 31.10 -15.15 -34.09
C LYS A 293 30.34 -14.01 -33.39
N LEU A 294 29.74 -14.27 -32.22
CA LEU A 294 29.04 -13.24 -31.43
C LEU A 294 29.99 -12.10 -31.04
N TYR A 295 31.22 -12.43 -30.60
CA TYR A 295 32.25 -11.46 -30.29
C TYR A 295 32.60 -10.58 -31.50
N ARG A 296 32.89 -11.19 -32.66
CA ARG A 296 33.26 -10.45 -33.88
C ARG A 296 32.15 -9.51 -34.37
N GLN A 297 30.89 -9.94 -34.25
CA GLN A 297 29.74 -9.13 -34.63
C GLN A 297 29.49 -7.94 -33.69
N ASN A 298 29.98 -8.02 -32.44
CA ASN A 298 29.73 -7.04 -31.38
C ASN A 298 31.04 -6.50 -30.79
N GLN A 299 32.09 -6.38 -31.61
CA GLN A 299 33.42 -5.98 -31.14
C GLN A 299 33.43 -4.59 -30.48
N ALA A 300 32.53 -3.69 -30.90
CA ALA A 300 32.32 -2.39 -30.26
C ALA A 300 31.81 -2.49 -28.80
N LYS A 301 31.07 -3.54 -28.45
CA LYS A 301 30.56 -3.80 -27.09
C LYS A 301 31.61 -4.47 -26.19
N TYR A 302 32.41 -5.39 -26.74
CA TYR A 302 33.30 -6.24 -25.97
C TYR A 302 34.77 -5.80 -25.95
N GLY A 303 35.16 -4.88 -26.83
CA GLY A 303 36.55 -4.42 -26.99
C GLY A 303 37.33 -5.20 -28.04
N ALA A 304 38.61 -4.85 -28.21
CA ALA A 304 39.47 -5.43 -29.26
C ALA A 304 40.16 -6.75 -28.86
N ASP A 305 40.29 -7.02 -27.55
CA ASP A 305 40.91 -8.24 -27.02
C ASP A 305 39.86 -9.28 -26.61
N PHE A 306 39.85 -10.41 -27.32
CA PHE A 306 38.92 -11.51 -27.06
C PHE A 306 39.21 -12.22 -25.74
N ASN A 307 40.47 -12.37 -25.35
CA ASN A 307 40.81 -13.12 -24.14
C ASN A 307 40.32 -12.39 -22.89
N ALA A 308 40.44 -11.06 -22.88
CA ALA A 308 39.87 -10.22 -21.82
C ALA A 308 38.33 -10.15 -21.84
N ALA A 309 37.70 -10.38 -22.99
CA ALA A 309 36.25 -10.32 -23.15
C ALA A 309 35.53 -11.68 -23.03
N LYS A 310 36.26 -12.79 -23.15
CA LYS A 310 35.72 -14.14 -23.35
C LYS A 310 34.59 -14.49 -22.37
N SER A 311 34.82 -14.35 -21.06
CA SER A 311 33.82 -14.72 -20.04
C SER A 311 32.52 -13.92 -20.18
N ARG A 312 32.60 -12.63 -20.55
CA ARG A 312 31.41 -11.78 -20.77
C ARG A 312 30.66 -12.17 -22.04
N VAL A 313 31.38 -12.53 -23.10
CA VAL A 313 30.77 -12.98 -24.36
C VAL A 313 30.07 -14.33 -24.17
N GLU A 314 30.68 -15.26 -23.43
CA GLU A 314 30.09 -16.55 -23.09
C GLU A 314 28.81 -16.38 -22.26
N GLU A 315 28.83 -15.50 -21.26
CA GLU A 315 27.66 -15.18 -20.44
C GLU A 315 26.52 -14.54 -21.27
N ASP A 316 26.84 -13.57 -22.13
CA ASP A 316 25.86 -12.94 -23.02
C ASP A 316 25.28 -13.93 -24.05
N PHE A 317 26.10 -14.85 -24.56
CA PHE A 317 25.64 -15.93 -25.44
C PHE A 317 24.65 -16.85 -24.72
N LEU A 318 25.00 -17.32 -23.50
CA LEU A 318 24.12 -18.16 -22.68
C LEU A 318 22.81 -17.45 -22.35
N ASN A 319 22.87 -16.16 -21.99
CA ASN A 319 21.68 -15.35 -21.71
C ASN A 319 20.78 -15.23 -22.94
N ALA A 320 21.35 -15.06 -24.13
CA ALA A 320 20.60 -14.96 -25.38
C ALA A 320 19.92 -16.29 -25.76
N GLU A 321 20.62 -17.43 -25.66
CA GLU A 321 20.03 -18.74 -25.92
C GLU A 321 18.93 -19.07 -24.91
N LEU A 322 19.19 -18.86 -23.62
CA LEU A 322 18.21 -19.11 -22.57
C LEU A 322 16.96 -18.23 -22.75
N LYS A 323 17.13 -16.96 -23.14
CA LYS A 323 16.01 -16.08 -23.46
C LYS A 323 15.17 -16.65 -24.59
N GLN A 324 15.79 -17.14 -25.67
CA GLN A 324 15.06 -17.77 -26.78
C GLN A 324 14.32 -19.05 -26.35
N MET A 325 14.90 -19.82 -25.43
CA MET A 325 14.21 -20.99 -24.83
C MET A 325 13.00 -20.56 -24.00
N TYR A 326 13.14 -19.53 -23.16
CA TYR A 326 12.05 -19.01 -22.33
C TYR A 326 10.93 -18.36 -23.15
N ASP A 327 11.28 -17.64 -24.22
CA ASP A 327 10.30 -17.06 -25.14
C ASP A 327 9.47 -18.18 -25.79
N ARG A 328 10.11 -19.25 -26.28
CA ARG A 328 9.44 -20.43 -26.86
C ARG A 328 8.57 -21.18 -25.84
N ALA A 329 9.09 -21.40 -24.63
CA ALA A 329 8.34 -22.02 -23.53
C ALA A 329 7.08 -21.21 -23.18
N SER A 330 7.23 -19.89 -23.07
CA SER A 330 6.12 -18.97 -22.80
C SER A 330 5.08 -18.96 -23.90
N GLU A 331 5.50 -18.96 -25.16
CA GLU A 331 4.57 -19.02 -26.30
C GLU A 331 3.82 -20.35 -26.35
N SER A 332 4.48 -21.47 -26.07
CA SER A 332 3.86 -22.80 -26.00
C SER A 332 2.75 -22.84 -24.94
N ILE A 333 3.04 -22.43 -23.70
CA ILE A 333 2.04 -22.41 -22.62
C ILE A 333 0.89 -21.45 -22.94
N LYS A 334 1.19 -20.22 -23.39
CA LYS A 334 0.16 -19.25 -23.77
C LYS A 334 -0.77 -19.81 -24.84
N THR A 335 -0.22 -20.52 -25.83
CA THR A 335 -1.01 -21.14 -26.89
C THR A 335 -1.92 -22.24 -26.33
N GLN A 336 -1.42 -23.08 -25.43
CA GLN A 336 -2.22 -24.15 -24.82
C GLN A 336 -3.35 -23.59 -23.94
N ILE A 337 -3.04 -22.60 -23.09
CA ILE A 337 -4.04 -21.90 -22.26
C ILE A 337 -5.08 -21.22 -23.15
N PHE A 338 -4.64 -20.48 -24.17
CA PHE A 338 -5.55 -19.75 -25.06
C PHE A 338 -6.54 -20.69 -25.76
N ARG A 339 -6.10 -21.86 -26.22
CA ARG A 339 -6.98 -22.86 -26.85
C ARG A 339 -8.09 -23.35 -25.91
N SER A 340 -7.78 -23.54 -24.62
CA SER A 340 -8.78 -23.98 -23.63
C SER A 340 -9.74 -22.86 -23.22
N VAL A 341 -9.31 -21.59 -23.29
CA VAL A 341 -10.08 -20.45 -22.77
C VAL A 341 -10.87 -19.72 -23.86
N MET A 342 -10.44 -19.77 -25.13
CA MET A 342 -11.02 -18.98 -26.22
C MET A 342 -12.51 -19.29 -26.49
N SER A 343 -12.97 -20.51 -26.20
CA SER A 343 -14.36 -20.91 -26.37
C SER A 343 -15.28 -20.55 -25.20
N LEU A 344 -14.72 -20.04 -24.10
CA LEU A 344 -15.50 -19.74 -22.90
C LEU A 344 -16.22 -18.38 -23.03
N PRO A 345 -17.50 -18.32 -22.61
CA PRO A 345 -18.21 -17.06 -22.49
C PRO A 345 -17.54 -16.18 -21.42
N SER A 346 -17.61 -14.87 -21.63
CA SER A 346 -17.12 -13.88 -20.68
C SER A 346 -18.26 -13.31 -19.85
N ASP A 347 -17.97 -13.04 -18.57
CA ASP A 347 -18.81 -12.27 -17.65
C ASP A 347 -17.99 -11.03 -17.23
N GLY A 348 -18.25 -9.90 -17.88
CA GLY A 348 -17.41 -8.71 -17.76
C GLY A 348 -15.97 -8.98 -18.22
N GLN A 349 -15.00 -8.80 -17.30
CA GLN A 349 -13.57 -9.05 -17.52
C GLN A 349 -13.14 -10.50 -17.18
N TYR A 350 -14.07 -11.31 -16.66
CA TYR A 350 -13.81 -12.67 -16.19
C TYR A 350 -14.37 -13.72 -17.14
N LYS A 351 -13.95 -14.98 -16.96
CA LYS A 351 -14.44 -16.13 -17.74
C LYS A 351 -15.45 -16.94 -16.94
N VAL A 352 -16.50 -17.40 -17.60
CA VAL A 352 -17.46 -18.32 -16.97
C VAL A 352 -16.91 -19.74 -17.15
N LEU A 353 -16.45 -20.33 -16.05
CA LEU A 353 -15.86 -21.67 -16.04
C LEU A 353 -16.99 -22.72 -15.93
N PRO A 354 -17.02 -23.75 -16.80
CA PRO A 354 -18.01 -24.80 -16.72
C PRO A 354 -17.71 -25.78 -15.55
N PRO A 355 -18.68 -26.57 -15.07
CA PRO A 355 -18.47 -27.49 -13.95
C PRO A 355 -17.38 -28.55 -14.18
N ASP A 356 -17.12 -28.91 -15.44
CA ASP A 356 -16.09 -29.85 -15.89
C ASP A 356 -14.76 -29.15 -16.28
N TRP A 357 -14.57 -27.88 -15.87
CA TRP A 357 -13.37 -27.10 -16.22
C TRP A 357 -12.06 -27.79 -15.86
N SER A 358 -12.02 -28.54 -14.76
CA SER A 358 -10.84 -29.31 -14.34
C SER A 358 -10.42 -30.39 -15.35
N GLN A 359 -11.32 -30.83 -16.23
CA GLN A 359 -11.05 -31.79 -17.30
C GLN A 359 -10.68 -31.11 -18.63
N ILE A 360 -11.14 -29.88 -18.85
CA ILE A 360 -10.89 -29.09 -20.07
C ILE A 360 -9.53 -28.37 -19.98
N MET A 361 -9.18 -27.90 -18.79
CA MET A 361 -7.91 -27.22 -18.57
C MET A 361 -6.76 -28.23 -18.54
N PRO A 362 -5.65 -27.98 -19.26
CA PRO A 362 -4.49 -28.85 -19.21
C PRO A 362 -3.96 -28.99 -17.78
N PRO A 363 -3.75 -30.21 -17.27
CA PRO A 363 -3.15 -30.40 -15.95
C PRO A 363 -1.71 -29.88 -15.95
N MET A 364 -1.27 -29.31 -14.82
CA MET A 364 0.07 -28.71 -14.70
C MET A 364 1.19 -29.72 -14.97
N ALA A 365 0.99 -30.99 -14.60
CA ALA A 365 1.89 -32.08 -14.93
C ALA A 365 2.08 -32.28 -16.45
N GLN A 366 1.03 -32.16 -17.26
CA GLN A 366 1.12 -32.28 -18.72
C GLN A 366 1.82 -31.07 -19.34
N LEU A 367 1.55 -29.87 -18.82
CA LEU A 367 2.24 -28.65 -19.23
C LEU A 367 3.73 -28.72 -18.90
N ALA A 368 4.08 -29.20 -17.70
CA ALA A 368 5.47 -29.40 -17.28
C ALA A 368 6.19 -30.45 -18.14
N ALA A 369 5.54 -31.56 -18.48
CA ALA A 369 6.09 -32.56 -19.39
C ALA A 369 6.36 -31.98 -20.78
N SER A 370 5.40 -31.22 -21.33
CA SER A 370 5.54 -30.54 -22.62
C SER A 370 6.66 -29.49 -22.62
N LEU A 371 6.79 -28.74 -21.51
CA LEU A 371 7.89 -27.80 -21.32
C LEU A 371 9.24 -28.50 -21.22
N THR A 372 9.31 -29.60 -20.48
CA THR A 372 10.54 -30.39 -20.33
C THR A 372 10.99 -30.87 -21.70
N GLU A 373 10.10 -31.52 -22.46
CA GLU A 373 10.41 -31.98 -23.82
C GLU A 373 10.89 -30.84 -24.72
N LEU A 374 10.22 -29.69 -24.70
CA LEU A 374 10.59 -28.52 -25.51
C LEU A 374 11.96 -27.91 -25.10
N LEU A 375 12.23 -27.83 -23.80
CA LEU A 375 13.44 -27.21 -23.26
C LEU A 375 14.65 -28.16 -23.33
N THR A 376 14.43 -29.47 -23.34
CA THR A 376 15.51 -30.47 -23.38
C THR A 376 15.65 -31.16 -24.74
N GLN A 377 14.92 -30.73 -25.77
CA GLN A 377 14.85 -31.37 -27.10
C GLN A 377 16.23 -31.62 -27.77
N ASP A 378 17.29 -31.01 -27.24
CA ASP A 378 18.65 -31.10 -27.75
C ASP A 378 19.71 -30.94 -26.63
N LEU A 379 19.33 -31.15 -25.36
CA LEU A 379 20.21 -30.94 -24.21
C LEU A 379 20.30 -32.19 -23.34
N GLU A 380 21.51 -32.54 -22.93
CA GLU A 380 21.74 -33.50 -21.85
C GLU A 380 21.66 -32.76 -20.52
N VAL A 381 20.61 -33.00 -19.76
CA VAL A 381 20.36 -32.30 -18.50
C VAL A 381 20.55 -33.26 -17.33
N ALA A 382 21.38 -32.90 -16.37
CA ALA A 382 21.71 -33.74 -15.21
C ALA A 382 20.59 -33.83 -14.16
N ALA A 383 19.62 -32.92 -14.21
CA ALA A 383 18.48 -32.83 -13.29
C ALA A 383 17.23 -32.35 -14.03
N GLU A 384 16.04 -32.56 -13.46
CA GLU A 384 14.79 -32.10 -14.08
C GLU A 384 14.74 -30.56 -14.11
N PRO A 385 14.67 -29.93 -15.31
CA PRO A 385 14.65 -28.47 -15.42
C PRO A 385 13.29 -27.87 -15.08
N VAL A 386 12.23 -28.68 -15.11
CA VAL A 386 10.85 -28.25 -14.84
C VAL A 386 10.28 -29.11 -13.72
N ILE A 387 9.77 -28.48 -12.66
CA ILE A 387 9.13 -29.16 -11.52
C ILE A 387 7.70 -28.65 -11.35
N VAL A 388 6.81 -29.53 -10.85
CA VAL A 388 5.45 -29.18 -10.46
C VAL A 388 5.35 -29.25 -8.95
N MET A 389 4.78 -28.22 -8.34
CA MET A 389 4.59 -28.15 -6.90
C MET A 389 3.13 -27.81 -6.59
N GLN A 390 2.57 -28.50 -5.60
CA GLN A 390 1.20 -28.32 -5.13
C GLN A 390 1.16 -28.49 -3.61
N PRO A 391 1.35 -27.41 -2.84
CA PRO A 391 1.17 -27.45 -1.39
C PRO A 391 -0.24 -27.91 -1.03
N THR A 392 -0.35 -28.70 0.02
CA THR A 392 -1.65 -29.16 0.55
C THR A 392 -2.33 -28.10 1.40
N ASP A 393 -1.54 -27.21 1.99
CA ASP A 393 -1.95 -26.25 2.99
C ASP A 393 -2.49 -24.95 2.39
N TRP A 394 -3.28 -24.24 3.19
CA TRP A 394 -3.79 -22.92 2.83
C TRP A 394 -2.70 -21.87 2.98
N LEU A 395 -2.44 -21.12 1.93
CA LEU A 395 -1.39 -20.10 1.88
C LEU A 395 -2.01 -18.72 2.09
N THR A 396 -1.61 -18.04 3.18
CA THR A 396 -2.00 -16.66 3.48
C THR A 396 -1.09 -15.66 2.78
N PHE A 397 -1.45 -14.37 2.78
CA PHE A 397 -0.58 -13.33 2.22
C PHE A 397 0.81 -13.30 2.88
N GLU A 398 0.84 -13.44 4.20
CA GLU A 398 2.09 -13.50 4.96
C GLU A 398 2.91 -14.73 4.60
N ALA A 399 2.30 -15.92 4.53
CA ALA A 399 3.00 -17.15 4.14
C ALA A 399 3.63 -17.01 2.74
N LEU A 400 2.90 -16.44 1.78
CA LEU A 400 3.38 -16.20 0.41
C LEU A 400 4.48 -15.14 0.31
N GLY A 401 4.52 -14.18 1.24
CA GLY A 401 5.55 -13.14 1.31
C GLY A 401 6.76 -13.49 2.17
N SER A 402 6.63 -14.51 3.03
CA SER A 402 7.66 -14.94 3.98
C SER A 402 8.75 -15.79 3.31
N GLN A 403 9.91 -15.86 3.98
CA GLN A 403 11.15 -16.45 3.45
C GLN A 403 11.11 -18.00 3.35
N PRO A 404 12.03 -18.58 2.56
CA PRO A 404 11.81 -19.83 1.82
C PRO A 404 11.75 -21.18 2.58
N ASP A 405 12.12 -21.24 3.86
CA ASP A 405 12.62 -22.51 4.42
C ASP A 405 11.62 -23.29 5.29
N ALA A 406 10.47 -22.74 5.68
CA ALA A 406 9.54 -23.41 6.60
C ALA A 406 8.45 -24.24 5.90
N ASP A 407 7.87 -23.72 4.80
CA ASP A 407 6.62 -24.25 4.22
C ASP A 407 6.78 -24.87 2.82
N GLY A 408 8.02 -25.09 2.35
CA GLY A 408 8.28 -25.64 1.02
C GLY A 408 7.99 -24.68 -0.14
N LEU A 409 7.80 -23.37 0.15
CA LEU A 409 7.56 -22.29 -0.81
C LEU A 409 8.85 -21.73 -1.44
N SER A 410 9.98 -22.43 -1.30
CA SER A 410 11.31 -21.83 -1.22
C SER A 410 11.76 -20.96 -2.39
N ASP A 411 11.15 -21.13 -3.55
CA ASP A 411 11.64 -20.47 -4.77
C ASP A 411 10.61 -19.48 -5.34
N ILE A 412 9.31 -19.66 -5.08
CA ILE A 412 8.25 -18.86 -5.74
C ILE A 412 7.81 -17.62 -4.94
N GLY A 413 8.05 -17.55 -3.62
CA GLY A 413 7.56 -16.42 -2.80
C GLY A 413 8.03 -15.03 -3.26
N GLN A 414 9.23 -14.96 -3.88
CA GLN A 414 9.78 -13.72 -4.44
C GLN A 414 9.47 -13.53 -5.94
N ALA A 415 8.73 -14.44 -6.55
CA ALA A 415 8.37 -14.34 -7.96
C ALA A 415 7.43 -13.16 -8.19
N SER A 416 7.61 -12.49 -9.32
CA SER A 416 6.78 -11.36 -9.71
C SER A 416 6.39 -11.41 -11.17
N LEU A 417 5.16 -10.97 -11.46
CA LEU A 417 4.63 -10.79 -12.80
C LEU A 417 4.94 -9.37 -13.27
N ARG A 418 5.70 -9.25 -14.35
CA ARG A 418 5.92 -7.97 -15.01
C ARG A 418 4.76 -7.66 -15.95
N VAL A 419 3.91 -6.70 -15.55
CA VAL A 419 2.76 -6.25 -16.35
C VAL A 419 3.20 -5.30 -17.46
N ASN A 420 4.16 -4.42 -17.17
CA ASN A 420 4.80 -3.52 -18.14
C ASN A 420 6.22 -3.12 -17.66
N GLU A 421 6.87 -2.17 -18.33
CA GLU A 421 8.25 -1.78 -17.98
C GLU A 421 8.40 -1.22 -16.55
N SER A 422 7.37 -0.57 -16.02
CA SER A 422 7.36 0.11 -14.72
C SER A 422 6.56 -0.61 -13.62
N LEU A 423 5.68 -1.54 -13.99
CA LEU A 423 4.79 -2.24 -13.08
C LEU A 423 5.17 -3.72 -12.98
N SER A 424 5.60 -4.12 -11.79
CA SER A 424 5.76 -5.51 -11.36
C SER A 424 4.86 -5.79 -10.17
N VAL A 425 4.16 -6.93 -10.20
CA VAL A 425 3.21 -7.42 -9.19
C VAL A 425 3.79 -8.69 -8.58
N SER A 426 3.94 -8.75 -7.25
CA SER A 426 4.46 -9.96 -6.59
C SER A 426 3.45 -11.12 -6.68
N LEU A 427 3.91 -12.36 -6.48
CA LEU A 427 3.03 -13.53 -6.38
C LEU A 427 1.91 -13.31 -5.36
N ALA A 428 2.26 -12.89 -4.14
CA ALA A 428 1.31 -12.65 -3.07
C ALA A 428 0.23 -11.63 -3.48
N GLN A 429 0.63 -10.55 -4.14
CA GLN A 429 -0.31 -9.56 -4.68
C GLN A 429 -1.18 -10.15 -5.79
N LEU A 430 -0.59 -10.91 -6.71
CA LEU A 430 -1.30 -11.52 -7.83
C LEU A 430 -2.44 -12.44 -7.34
N VAL A 431 -2.14 -13.33 -6.38
CA VAL A 431 -3.10 -14.35 -5.92
C VAL A 431 -4.12 -13.80 -4.92
N MET A 432 -3.79 -12.75 -4.15
CA MET A 432 -4.78 -12.11 -3.27
C MET A 432 -5.73 -11.17 -4.03
N ASN A 433 -5.39 -10.81 -5.27
CA ASN A 433 -6.26 -10.05 -6.17
C ASN A 433 -7.17 -10.93 -7.05
N THR A 434 -7.40 -12.17 -6.64
CA THR A 434 -8.30 -13.09 -7.33
C THR A 434 -9.74 -12.65 -7.10
N ARG A 435 -10.59 -12.74 -8.14
CA ARG A 435 -12.02 -12.35 -8.15
C ARG A 435 -12.77 -12.77 -6.89
N GLU A 436 -12.51 -13.99 -6.41
CA GLU A 436 -13.20 -14.59 -5.26
C GLU A 436 -12.84 -13.92 -3.92
N LEU A 437 -11.66 -13.29 -3.82
CA LEU A 437 -11.20 -12.54 -2.64
C LEU A 437 -11.36 -11.02 -2.83
N ALA A 438 -11.10 -10.52 -4.05
CA ALA A 438 -11.13 -9.11 -4.41
C ALA A 438 -11.89 -8.89 -5.74
N PRO A 439 -13.24 -8.84 -5.71
CA PRO A 439 -14.07 -8.73 -6.92
C PRO A 439 -13.76 -7.52 -7.80
N ASP A 440 -13.36 -6.42 -7.18
CA ASP A 440 -13.08 -5.12 -7.82
C ASP A 440 -11.61 -4.96 -8.28
N SER A 441 -10.82 -6.03 -8.28
CA SER A 441 -9.41 -5.96 -8.66
C SER A 441 -9.20 -5.64 -10.15
N ALA A 442 -8.31 -4.69 -10.43
CA ALA A 442 -7.90 -4.35 -11.79
C ALA A 442 -7.03 -5.42 -12.48
N LEU A 443 -6.55 -6.43 -11.74
CA LEU A 443 -5.70 -7.49 -12.30
C LEU A 443 -6.50 -8.60 -12.99
N HIS A 444 -7.82 -8.66 -12.76
CA HIS A 444 -8.74 -9.64 -13.35
C HIS A 444 -8.27 -11.09 -13.21
N ILE A 445 -7.76 -11.43 -12.03
CA ILE A 445 -7.30 -12.79 -11.67
C ILE A 445 -8.52 -13.60 -11.20
N GLN A 446 -8.55 -14.89 -11.47
CA GLN A 446 -9.68 -15.77 -11.22
C GLN A 446 -9.20 -17.17 -10.82
N GLN A 447 -9.88 -17.79 -9.87
CA GLN A 447 -9.65 -19.18 -9.49
C GLN A 447 -9.78 -20.12 -10.70
N GLY A 448 -8.95 -21.16 -10.76
CA GLY A 448 -8.95 -22.18 -11.82
C GLY A 448 -8.24 -21.76 -13.10
N MET A 449 -7.66 -20.57 -13.19
CA MET A 449 -6.90 -20.09 -14.36
C MET A 449 -5.38 -20.14 -14.11
N ILE A 450 -4.58 -20.26 -15.18
CA ILE A 450 -3.11 -20.24 -15.11
C ILE A 450 -2.60 -18.84 -15.46
N TYR A 451 -1.69 -18.33 -14.64
CA TYR A 451 -1.07 -17.02 -14.78
C TYR A 451 0.45 -17.14 -14.93
N GLY A 452 1.03 -16.25 -15.73
CA GLY A 452 2.46 -16.12 -15.90
C GLY A 452 2.90 -15.68 -17.31
N PRO A 453 4.21 -15.66 -17.57
CA PRO A 453 5.27 -16.08 -16.66
C PRO A 453 5.53 -15.10 -15.51
N LEU A 454 5.77 -15.61 -14.30
CA LEU A 454 6.42 -14.86 -13.21
C LEU A 454 7.91 -15.17 -13.20
N THR A 455 8.71 -14.24 -12.67
CA THR A 455 10.16 -14.41 -12.50
C THR A 455 10.60 -13.99 -11.11
N ASP A 456 11.50 -14.77 -10.51
CA ASP A 456 12.18 -14.44 -9.25
C ASP A 456 13.51 -13.69 -9.51
N PRO A 457 14.24 -13.25 -8.46
CA PRO A 457 15.54 -12.60 -8.61
C PRO A 457 16.61 -13.48 -9.29
N GLN A 458 16.47 -14.81 -9.22
CA GLN A 458 17.32 -15.78 -9.88
C GLN A 458 16.94 -16.00 -11.35
N ASN A 459 15.89 -15.34 -11.86
CA ASN A 459 15.33 -15.52 -13.20
C ASN A 459 14.86 -16.96 -13.48
N ASN A 460 14.38 -17.67 -12.47
CA ASN A 460 13.54 -18.85 -12.68
C ASN A 460 12.18 -18.41 -13.22
N LEU A 461 11.52 -19.29 -13.97
CA LEU A 461 10.23 -19.01 -14.60
C LEU A 461 9.13 -19.76 -13.86
N TYR A 462 8.05 -19.07 -13.51
CA TYR A 462 6.91 -19.70 -12.84
C TYR A 462 5.60 -19.49 -13.59
N TYR A 463 4.77 -20.53 -13.58
CA TYR A 463 3.36 -20.45 -13.98
C TYR A 463 2.52 -20.96 -12.82
N VAL A 464 1.52 -20.19 -12.42
CA VAL A 464 0.76 -20.46 -11.19
C VAL A 464 -0.69 -20.67 -11.55
N ARG A 465 -1.33 -21.59 -10.85
CA ARG A 465 -2.77 -21.81 -10.87
C ARG A 465 -3.30 -21.70 -9.45
N ILE A 466 -4.36 -20.91 -9.30
CA ILE A 466 -5.11 -20.82 -8.05
C ILE A 466 -6.14 -21.95 -8.08
N LEU A 467 -6.01 -22.92 -7.18
CA LEU A 467 -6.89 -24.07 -7.10
C LEU A 467 -8.14 -23.75 -6.31
N ASP A 468 -7.96 -23.10 -5.16
CA ASP A 468 -9.04 -22.76 -4.25
C ASP A 468 -8.76 -21.44 -3.54
N THR A 469 -9.84 -20.77 -3.14
CA THR A 469 -9.79 -19.50 -2.40
C THR A 469 -10.67 -19.60 -1.17
N ARG A 470 -10.21 -19.00 -0.08
CA ARG A 470 -10.95 -18.91 1.17
C ARG A 470 -10.92 -17.44 1.61
N PRO A 471 -12.06 -16.74 1.54
CA PRO A 471 -12.14 -15.38 2.04
C PRO A 471 -11.98 -15.36 3.56
N GLU A 472 -11.62 -14.20 4.08
CA GLU A 472 -11.57 -13.93 5.49
C GLU A 472 -12.90 -14.30 6.17
N GLY A 473 -12.79 -14.98 7.30
CA GLY A 473 -13.95 -15.42 8.04
C GLY A 473 -13.61 -16.21 9.30
N PRO A 474 -14.60 -16.39 10.20
CA PRO A 474 -14.39 -17.14 11.42
C PRO A 474 -14.02 -18.60 11.12
N PRO A 475 -13.31 -19.29 12.02
CA PRO A 475 -13.13 -20.73 11.97
C PRO A 475 -14.48 -21.45 11.92
N ALA A 476 -14.53 -22.60 11.25
CA ALA A 476 -15.79 -23.32 11.08
C ALA A 476 -16.32 -23.85 12.43
N ASP A 477 -15.40 -24.24 13.31
CA ASP A 477 -15.68 -24.75 14.64
C ASP A 477 -14.50 -24.50 15.60
N LEU A 478 -14.73 -24.78 16.88
CA LEU A 478 -13.71 -24.70 17.93
C LEU A 478 -12.57 -25.70 17.71
N ALA A 479 -12.83 -26.86 17.09
CA ALA A 479 -11.82 -27.90 16.95
C ALA A 479 -10.65 -27.46 16.06
N GLU A 480 -10.90 -26.60 15.07
CA GLU A 480 -9.88 -25.99 14.21
C GLU A 480 -8.87 -25.13 15.00
N VAL A 481 -9.29 -24.49 16.09
CA VAL A 481 -8.48 -23.52 16.86
C VAL A 481 -8.36 -23.84 18.35
N ALA A 482 -8.73 -25.06 18.78
CA ALA A 482 -8.85 -25.42 20.18
C ALA A 482 -7.54 -25.22 20.97
N ASP A 483 -6.39 -25.53 20.36
CA ASP A 483 -5.09 -25.35 21.00
C ASP A 483 -4.72 -23.87 21.15
N ALA A 484 -5.08 -23.04 20.18
CA ALA A 484 -4.90 -21.58 20.27
C ALA A 484 -5.79 -21.00 21.38
N VAL A 485 -7.06 -21.42 21.44
CA VAL A 485 -8.02 -21.00 22.48
C VAL A 485 -7.50 -21.36 23.88
N ARG A 486 -7.00 -22.58 24.08
CA ARG A 486 -6.44 -22.98 25.39
C ARG A 486 -5.25 -22.15 25.80
N ARG A 487 -4.33 -21.85 24.86
CA ARG A 487 -3.18 -20.98 25.10
C ARG A 487 -3.59 -19.56 25.50
N ASP A 488 -4.54 -18.98 24.78
CA ASP A 488 -5.00 -17.61 25.01
C ASP A 488 -5.78 -17.50 26.34
N MET A 489 -6.59 -18.50 26.69
CA MET A 489 -7.23 -18.57 28.00
C MET A 489 -6.22 -18.71 29.15
N ALA A 490 -5.18 -19.53 28.98
CA ALA A 490 -4.11 -19.67 29.98
C ALA A 490 -3.32 -18.37 30.15
N LEU A 491 -3.07 -17.65 29.05
CA LEU A 491 -2.43 -16.34 29.08
C LEU A 491 -3.28 -15.31 29.82
N LEU A 492 -4.59 -15.25 29.55
CA LEU A 492 -5.50 -14.36 30.27
C LEU A 492 -5.55 -14.67 31.76
N ALA A 493 -5.64 -15.94 32.15
CA ALA A 493 -5.62 -16.34 33.55
C ALA A 493 -4.31 -15.94 34.24
N ALA A 494 -3.16 -16.09 33.55
CA ALA A 494 -1.87 -15.63 34.07
C ALA A 494 -1.80 -14.11 34.22
N TYR A 495 -2.35 -13.37 33.25
CA TYR A 495 -2.43 -11.91 33.30
C TYR A 495 -3.32 -11.43 34.45
N GLU A 496 -4.49 -12.04 34.64
CA GLU A 496 -5.42 -11.72 35.73
C GLU A 496 -4.77 -11.96 37.10
N ARG A 497 -4.01 -13.05 37.26
CA ARG A 497 -3.25 -13.33 38.48
C ARG A 497 -2.23 -12.23 38.78
N ILE A 498 -1.40 -11.86 37.80
CA ILE A 498 -0.39 -10.80 38.00
C ILE A 498 -1.06 -9.45 38.26
N SER A 499 -2.16 -9.15 37.55
CA SER A 499 -2.93 -7.91 37.74
C SER A 499 -3.51 -7.82 39.15
N GLY A 500 -4.00 -8.93 39.71
CA GLY A 500 -4.50 -9.00 41.09
C GLY A 500 -3.40 -8.83 42.15
N GLU A 501 -2.15 -9.12 41.80
CA GLU A 501 -0.98 -9.02 42.70
C GLU A 501 -0.24 -7.68 42.60
N LEU A 502 -0.66 -6.76 41.73
CA LEU A 502 0.03 -5.48 41.46
C LEU A 502 0.35 -4.66 42.70
N GLU A 503 -0.62 -4.47 43.61
CA GLU A 503 -0.38 -3.70 44.84
C GLU A 503 0.60 -4.42 45.78
N THR A 504 0.67 -5.75 45.72
CA THR A 504 1.67 -6.51 46.48
C THR A 504 3.07 -6.26 45.92
N TYR A 505 3.23 -6.29 44.59
CA TYR A 505 4.50 -5.95 43.95
C TYR A 505 4.90 -4.49 44.19
N ARG A 506 3.95 -3.56 44.11
CA ARG A 506 4.15 -2.14 44.45
C ARG A 506 4.63 -1.98 45.89
N ALA A 507 3.95 -2.60 46.86
CA ALA A 507 4.31 -2.51 48.27
C ALA A 507 5.73 -3.03 48.56
N LYS A 508 6.17 -4.10 47.87
CA LYS A 508 7.55 -4.61 47.98
C LYS A 508 8.57 -3.58 47.49
N VAL A 509 8.31 -2.93 46.36
CA VAL A 509 9.17 -1.88 45.81
C VAL A 509 9.20 -0.64 46.72
N VAL A 510 8.07 -0.26 47.31
CA VAL A 510 7.98 0.82 48.31
C VAL A 510 8.81 0.49 49.54
N ALA A 511 8.66 -0.72 50.10
CA ALA A 511 9.36 -1.14 51.31
C ALA A 511 10.88 -1.20 51.14
N ALA A 512 11.36 -1.59 49.95
CA ALA A 512 12.79 -1.63 49.64
C ALA A 512 13.35 -0.31 49.13
N GLY A 513 12.51 0.66 48.77
CA GLY A 513 12.93 1.91 48.14
C GLY A 513 13.58 1.70 46.76
N GLY A 514 13.14 0.69 46.01
CA GLY A 514 13.70 0.34 44.70
C GLY A 514 13.19 -1.01 44.18
N VAL A 515 13.52 -1.33 42.93
CA VAL A 515 13.00 -2.54 42.26
C VAL A 515 13.76 -3.83 42.56
N GLY A 516 14.91 -3.75 43.24
CA GLY A 516 15.81 -4.87 43.54
C GLY A 516 15.16 -6.16 44.05
N PRO A 517 14.19 -6.12 44.99
CA PRO A 517 13.53 -7.33 45.47
C PRO A 517 12.79 -8.11 44.38
N LEU A 518 12.12 -7.40 43.46
CA LEU A 518 11.38 -8.04 42.37
C LEU A 518 12.32 -8.73 41.39
N MET A 519 13.52 -8.18 41.18
CA MET A 519 14.54 -8.80 40.34
C MET A 519 14.98 -10.17 40.85
N ALA A 520 14.97 -10.37 42.18
CA ALA A 520 15.42 -11.59 42.82
C ALA A 520 14.29 -12.60 43.02
N GLU A 521 13.07 -12.12 43.26
CA GLU A 521 11.94 -12.97 43.66
C GLU A 521 11.11 -13.47 42.47
N VAL A 522 10.98 -12.69 41.40
CA VAL A 522 10.14 -13.06 40.25
C VAL A 522 11.02 -13.63 39.13
N PRO A 523 10.97 -14.94 38.87
CA PRO A 523 11.66 -15.53 37.72
C PRO A 523 11.16 -14.90 36.43
N ASP A 524 12.05 -14.75 35.44
CA ASP A 524 11.74 -14.20 34.11
C ASP A 524 11.38 -12.69 34.08
N ALA A 525 11.43 -12.00 35.23
CA ALA A 525 11.24 -10.56 35.28
C ALA A 525 12.38 -9.83 34.56
N THR A 526 12.03 -8.99 33.58
CA THR A 526 13.02 -8.18 32.87
C THR A 526 13.19 -6.84 33.56
N THR A 527 14.40 -6.51 33.98
CA THR A 527 14.69 -5.23 34.65
C THR A 527 15.45 -4.30 33.75
N ILE A 528 15.01 -3.05 33.70
CA ILE A 528 15.65 -1.98 32.95
C ILE A 528 15.87 -0.81 33.92
N LEU A 529 17.12 -0.41 34.07
CA LEU A 529 17.51 0.68 34.96
C LEU A 529 17.57 2.00 34.19
N ASP A 530 17.30 3.10 34.89
CA ASP A 530 17.41 4.47 34.38
C ASP A 530 16.57 4.74 33.12
N VAL A 531 15.36 4.19 33.10
CA VAL A 531 14.38 4.42 32.03
C VAL A 531 13.84 5.85 32.12
N LEU A 532 13.91 6.56 31.02
CA LEU A 532 13.32 7.87 30.78
C LEU A 532 11.86 7.69 30.34
N VAL A 533 10.92 8.09 31.18
CA VAL A 533 9.47 8.00 30.91
C VAL A 533 8.88 9.40 30.79
N SER A 534 8.38 9.76 29.60
CA SER A 534 7.54 10.94 29.40
C SER A 534 6.10 10.52 29.10
N ARG A 535 5.17 11.48 28.98
CA ARG A 535 3.78 11.16 28.58
C ARG A 535 3.71 10.59 27.15
N THR A 536 4.74 10.83 26.35
CA THR A 536 4.76 10.51 24.91
C THR A 536 5.66 9.33 24.53
N SER A 537 6.65 8.98 25.35
CA SER A 537 7.59 7.90 25.03
C SER A 537 8.27 7.31 26.27
N VAL A 538 8.82 6.12 26.11
CA VAL A 538 9.72 5.45 27.06
C VAL A 538 11.06 5.17 26.36
N SER A 539 12.18 5.62 26.94
CA SER A 539 13.52 5.48 26.35
C SER A 539 14.59 5.25 27.43
N ARG A 540 15.84 4.94 27.03
CA ARG A 540 16.97 4.78 27.97
C ARG A 540 18.07 5.82 27.77
N ASP A 541 18.30 6.23 26.52
CA ASP A 541 19.18 7.33 26.14
C ASP A 541 18.43 8.26 25.18
N GLU A 542 18.67 9.57 25.30
CA GLU A 542 18.13 10.56 24.35
C GLU A 542 18.68 10.25 22.93
N GLY A 543 17.84 9.62 22.09
CA GLY A 543 18.15 9.32 20.69
C GLY A 543 18.54 7.86 20.37
N ALA A 544 18.63 6.97 21.35
CA ALA A 544 18.81 5.54 21.06
C ALA A 544 17.46 4.88 20.67
N PRO A 545 17.43 3.98 19.68
CA PRO A 545 16.22 3.23 19.36
C PRO A 545 15.81 2.39 20.57
N PRO A 546 14.50 2.25 20.86
CA PRO A 546 14.03 1.46 21.97
C PRO A 546 14.43 -0.01 21.76
N SER A 547 15.06 -0.62 22.77
CA SER A 547 15.21 -2.08 22.79
C SER A 547 13.84 -2.75 22.80
N GLU A 548 13.73 -3.99 22.33
CA GLU A 548 12.49 -4.78 22.34
C GLU A 548 11.76 -4.73 23.69
N ALA A 549 12.50 -4.84 24.81
CA ALA A 549 11.93 -4.73 26.16
C ALA A 549 11.33 -3.35 26.48
N LEU A 550 11.87 -2.26 25.91
CA LEU A 550 11.29 -0.91 26.06
C LEU A 550 10.01 -0.77 25.23
N SER A 551 9.97 -1.34 24.03
CA SER A 551 8.77 -1.36 23.18
C SER A 551 7.59 -2.08 23.85
N LEU A 552 7.86 -3.09 24.68
CA LEU A 552 6.83 -3.76 25.48
C LEU A 552 6.17 -2.81 26.50
N ILE A 553 6.92 -1.88 27.08
CA ILE A 553 6.42 -0.97 28.13
C ILE A 553 6.08 0.43 27.64
N ASP A 554 6.43 0.79 26.40
CA ASP A 554 6.13 2.10 25.80
C ASP A 554 4.64 2.22 25.41
N LYS A 555 3.78 2.03 26.42
CA LYS A 555 2.33 1.97 26.33
C LYS A 555 1.72 3.15 27.07
N GLU A 556 0.64 3.69 26.52
CA GLU A 556 -0.01 4.89 27.06
C GLU A 556 -0.40 4.72 28.54
N VAL A 557 -0.92 3.56 28.91
CA VAL A 557 -1.33 3.26 30.29
C VAL A 557 -0.16 3.42 31.29
N PHE A 558 1.03 2.97 30.92
CA PHE A 558 2.22 3.09 31.77
C PHE A 558 2.77 4.52 31.78
N ARG A 559 2.92 5.13 30.59
CA ARG A 559 3.39 6.52 30.44
C ARG A 559 2.53 7.50 31.23
N THR A 560 1.21 7.39 31.10
CA THR A 560 0.25 8.28 31.78
C THR A 560 0.30 8.05 33.29
N ALA A 561 0.35 6.82 33.77
CA ALA A 561 0.45 6.54 35.21
C ALA A 561 1.71 7.14 35.86
N VAL A 562 2.86 7.07 35.17
CA VAL A 562 4.11 7.71 35.64
C VAL A 562 4.03 9.23 35.53
N ALA A 563 3.54 9.75 34.41
CA ALA A 563 3.43 11.19 34.16
C ALA A 563 2.46 11.88 35.14
N ASP A 564 1.32 11.27 35.44
CA ASP A 564 0.34 11.78 36.41
C ASP A 564 0.89 11.75 37.83
N ARG A 565 1.72 10.74 38.16
CA ARG A 565 2.37 10.67 39.48
C ARG A 565 3.32 11.85 39.70
N ILE A 566 4.18 12.15 38.73
CA ILE A 566 5.14 13.26 38.83
C ILE A 566 4.50 14.63 38.62
N ALA A 567 3.28 14.70 38.07
CA ALA A 567 2.62 15.97 37.76
C ALA A 567 2.29 16.82 39.01
N SER A 568 2.19 16.17 40.18
CA SER A 568 1.89 16.82 41.46
C SER A 568 3.15 17.23 42.25
N TRP A 569 4.33 16.80 41.81
CA TRP A 569 5.57 17.04 42.54
C TRP A 569 6.07 18.47 42.38
N ASP A 570 6.68 19.02 43.43
CA ASP A 570 7.38 20.30 43.32
C ASP A 570 8.62 20.11 42.43
N PRO A 571 8.73 20.85 41.31
CA PRO A 571 9.84 20.70 40.38
C PRO A 571 11.23 21.03 40.98
N LYS A 572 11.29 21.63 42.17
CA LYS A 572 12.52 21.97 42.88
C LYS A 572 12.81 21.08 44.09
N ALA A 573 11.89 20.21 44.48
CA ALA A 573 12.10 19.33 45.62
C ALA A 573 13.14 18.26 45.29
N ASP A 574 13.96 17.91 46.28
CA ASP A 574 14.83 16.74 46.18
C ASP A 574 13.96 15.48 46.20
N ILE A 575 14.19 14.58 45.23
CA ILE A 575 13.48 13.31 45.10
C ILE A 575 13.59 12.45 46.37
N SER A 576 14.66 12.61 47.16
CA SER A 576 14.84 11.89 48.41
C SER A 576 13.85 12.32 49.50
N THR A 577 13.22 13.48 49.36
CA THR A 577 12.21 14.01 50.28
C THR A 577 10.79 13.56 49.95
N ILE A 578 10.61 12.96 48.76
CA ILE A 578 9.33 12.42 48.30
C ILE A 578 9.18 10.99 48.82
N ASP A 579 8.05 10.71 49.48
CA ASP A 579 7.77 9.40 50.06
C ASP A 579 7.86 8.28 49.02
N ALA A 580 8.46 7.14 49.40
CA ALA A 580 8.65 6.00 48.50
C ALA A 580 7.33 5.50 47.88
N ASP A 581 6.21 5.61 48.62
CA ASP A 581 4.86 5.29 48.14
C ASP A 581 4.44 6.13 46.93
N GLN A 582 4.83 7.41 46.93
CA GLN A 582 4.58 8.33 45.83
C GLN A 582 5.51 8.06 44.64
N ARG A 583 6.68 7.45 44.85
CA ARG A 583 7.65 7.14 43.78
C ARG A 583 7.43 5.78 43.12
N ALA A 584 6.58 4.92 43.67
CA ALA A 584 6.29 3.60 43.12
C ALA A 584 5.01 3.61 42.28
N VAL A 585 5.12 3.06 41.06
CA VAL A 585 4.02 2.91 40.10
C VAL A 585 3.92 1.44 39.71
N ALA A 586 2.71 0.89 39.70
CA ALA A 586 2.44 -0.48 39.30
C ALA A 586 1.21 -0.48 38.40
N VAL A 587 1.33 -1.00 37.18
CA VAL A 587 0.30 -0.90 36.16
C VAL A 587 0.23 -2.20 35.37
N ALA A 588 -0.99 -2.69 35.12
CA ALA A 588 -1.22 -3.79 34.21
C ALA A 588 -1.11 -3.28 32.77
N VAL A 589 -0.41 -4.02 31.90
CA VAL A 589 -0.19 -3.65 30.50
C VAL A 589 -0.67 -4.81 29.62
N PRO A 590 -1.96 -4.82 29.21
CA PRO A 590 -2.55 -5.87 28.37
C PRO A 590 -1.73 -6.19 27.11
N GLU A 591 -1.28 -5.15 26.41
CA GLU A 591 -0.50 -5.24 25.17
C GLU A 591 0.88 -5.85 25.36
N ALA A 592 1.45 -5.74 26.56
CA ALA A 592 2.69 -6.41 26.92
C ALA A 592 2.45 -7.82 27.47
N LYS A 593 1.18 -8.24 27.55
CA LYS A 593 0.74 -9.48 28.18
C LYS A 593 1.33 -9.60 29.58
N GLY A 594 1.24 -8.56 30.40
CA GLY A 594 1.91 -8.54 31.69
C GLY A 594 1.65 -7.30 32.53
N ALA A 595 2.55 -7.04 33.48
CA ALA A 595 2.52 -5.87 34.33
C ALA A 595 3.88 -5.18 34.36
N VAL A 596 3.85 -3.89 34.67
CA VAL A 596 5.04 -3.07 34.82
C VAL A 596 5.05 -2.44 36.20
N VAL A 597 6.15 -2.62 36.93
CA VAL A 597 6.39 -1.98 38.21
C VAL A 597 7.61 -1.09 38.08
N ALA A 598 7.43 0.20 38.39
CA ALA A 598 8.46 1.21 38.26
C ALA A 598 8.70 1.91 39.60
N PHE A 599 9.97 2.26 39.81
CA PHE A 599 10.38 3.10 40.92
C PHE A 599 11.10 4.34 40.40
N ILE A 600 10.48 5.50 40.62
CA ILE A 600 10.98 6.78 40.12
C ILE A 600 12.13 7.26 41.02
N LYS A 601 13.32 7.34 40.43
CA LYS A 601 14.56 7.81 41.08
C LYS A 601 14.84 9.29 40.86
N GLY A 602 14.21 9.89 39.85
CA GLY A 602 14.40 11.29 39.52
C GLY A 602 13.31 11.78 38.59
N PHE A 603 13.22 13.09 38.42
CA PHE A 603 12.39 13.69 37.39
C PHE A 603 13.10 14.93 36.83
N ARG A 604 12.91 15.18 35.53
CA ARG A 604 13.43 16.32 34.80
C ARG A 604 12.23 17.18 34.40
N PRO A 605 11.92 18.25 35.14
CA PRO A 605 10.80 19.12 34.79
C PRO A 605 11.14 19.93 33.54
N LEU A 606 10.12 20.32 32.78
CA LEU A 606 10.27 21.28 31.69
C LEU A 606 10.90 22.59 32.20
N THR A 607 12.02 22.98 31.59
CA THR A 607 12.66 24.29 31.84
C THR A 607 12.33 25.33 30.75
N ALA A 608 12.56 26.60 31.05
CA ALA A 608 12.38 27.68 30.07
C ALA A 608 13.39 27.60 28.92
N GLU A 609 14.58 27.07 29.18
CA GLU A 609 15.62 26.79 28.19
C GLU A 609 15.17 25.67 27.25
N GLN A 610 14.72 24.54 27.80
CA GLN A 610 14.22 23.42 27.01
C GLN A 610 13.02 23.81 26.14
N LEU A 611 12.08 24.61 26.67
CA LEU A 611 10.95 25.11 25.90
C LEU A 611 11.41 25.97 24.71
N ARG A 612 12.48 26.76 24.87
CA ARG A 612 13.06 27.59 23.80
C ARG A 612 13.82 26.76 22.78
N GLU A 613 14.61 25.79 23.23
CA GLU A 613 15.43 24.94 22.38
C GLU A 613 14.60 23.93 21.57
N ASN A 614 13.48 23.46 22.12
CA ASN A 614 12.64 22.42 21.52
C ASN A 614 11.35 22.94 20.88
N GLY A 615 11.29 24.23 20.54
CA GLY A 615 10.09 24.84 19.95
C GLY A 615 9.60 24.16 18.66
N SER A 616 10.53 23.68 17.82
CA SER A 616 10.21 22.93 16.60
C SER A 616 9.57 21.57 16.88
N LEU A 617 10.08 20.84 17.87
CA LEU A 617 9.53 19.55 18.31
C LEU A 617 8.10 19.73 18.85
N ILE A 618 7.89 20.73 19.71
CA ILE A 618 6.58 21.04 20.28
C ILE A 618 5.58 21.41 19.19
N LEU A 619 5.98 22.25 18.23
CA LEU A 619 5.13 22.63 17.11
C LEU A 619 4.82 21.43 16.20
N SER A 620 5.81 20.57 15.94
CA SER A 620 5.62 19.33 15.17
C SER A 620 4.59 18.43 15.85
N ARG A 621 4.69 18.25 17.17
CA ARG A 621 3.77 17.39 17.91
C ARG A 621 2.38 17.99 18.05
N ALA A 622 2.28 19.31 18.20
CA ALA A 622 1.00 20.03 18.12
C ALA A 622 0.28 19.77 16.80
N ARG A 623 0.99 19.92 15.67
CA ARG A 623 0.44 19.64 14.34
C ARG A 623 0.03 18.18 14.17
N GLN A 624 0.76 17.25 14.77
CA GLN A 624 0.37 15.84 14.76
C GLN A 624 -0.90 15.61 15.58
N ALA A 625 -1.00 16.15 16.79
CA ALA A 625 -2.18 16.04 17.64
C ALA A 625 -3.42 16.69 16.98
N ASP A 626 -3.25 17.83 16.31
CA ASP A 626 -4.33 18.46 15.55
C ASP A 626 -4.79 17.59 14.37
N ARG A 627 -3.85 16.94 13.67
CA ARG A 627 -4.19 15.97 12.61
C ARG A 627 -4.93 14.75 13.16
N GLU A 628 -4.51 14.23 14.31
CA GLU A 628 -5.17 13.10 14.99
C GLU A 628 -6.60 13.47 15.46
N ARG A 629 -6.83 14.73 15.87
CA ARG A 629 -8.16 15.24 16.24
C ARG A 629 -9.07 15.53 15.04
N GLN A 630 -8.48 15.88 13.89
CA GLN A 630 -9.24 16.17 12.68
C GLN A 630 -9.74 14.85 12.08
N THR A 631 -11.01 14.53 12.34
CA THR A 631 -11.71 13.37 11.76
C THR A 631 -11.86 13.47 10.24
N GLN A 632 -11.80 14.69 9.68
CA GLN A 632 -11.82 14.95 8.24
C GLN A 632 -10.79 16.03 7.89
N SER A 633 -9.97 15.77 6.88
CA SER A 633 -9.04 16.76 6.34
C SER A 633 -9.81 17.95 5.78
N PRO A 634 -9.42 19.21 6.07
CA PRO A 634 -10.03 20.38 5.46
C PRO A 634 -9.81 20.44 3.95
N LEU A 635 -8.91 19.62 3.41
CA LEU A 635 -8.66 19.48 1.98
C LEU A 635 -9.25 18.18 1.40
N SER A 636 -10.04 17.43 2.19
CA SER A 636 -10.82 16.29 1.68
C SER A 636 -11.80 16.75 0.59
N PHE A 637 -12.16 15.83 -0.31
CA PHE A 637 -13.09 16.15 -1.39
C PHE A 637 -14.41 16.68 -0.85
N GLU A 638 -14.95 16.04 0.19
CA GLU A 638 -16.21 16.39 0.84
C GLU A 638 -16.16 17.81 1.43
N ALA A 639 -15.11 18.13 2.19
CA ALA A 639 -14.92 19.46 2.77
C ALA A 639 -14.75 20.55 1.69
N MET A 640 -14.08 20.24 0.58
CA MET A 640 -13.89 21.17 -0.53
C MET A 640 -15.16 21.38 -1.34
N VAL A 641 -15.97 20.33 -1.53
CA VAL A 641 -17.28 20.40 -2.18
C VAL A 641 -18.21 21.31 -1.38
N GLU A 642 -18.25 21.13 -0.07
CA GLU A 642 -19.05 21.97 0.84
C GLU A 642 -18.56 23.43 0.81
N ARG A 643 -17.25 23.66 0.99
CA ARG A 643 -16.65 25.01 1.05
C ARG A 643 -16.89 25.82 -0.22
N HIS A 644 -16.72 25.20 -1.39
CA HIS A 644 -16.84 25.86 -2.68
C HIS A 644 -18.21 25.70 -3.34
N ARG A 645 -19.19 25.11 -2.63
CA ARG A 645 -20.54 24.86 -3.15
C ARG A 645 -20.48 24.19 -4.52
N PHE A 646 -19.70 23.12 -4.63
CA PHE A 646 -19.51 22.40 -5.88
C PHE A 646 -20.71 21.49 -6.14
N GLU A 647 -21.46 21.78 -7.20
CA GLU A 647 -22.69 21.04 -7.55
C GLU A 647 -22.49 20.34 -8.88
N VAL A 648 -22.54 19.00 -8.91
CA VAL A 648 -22.54 18.24 -10.16
C VAL A 648 -23.94 18.30 -10.76
N ILE A 649 -24.04 18.77 -12.00
CA ILE A 649 -25.29 18.76 -12.75
C ILE A 649 -25.32 17.43 -13.51
N GLU A 650 -26.11 16.48 -13.00
CA GLU A 650 -26.41 15.27 -13.77
C GLU A 650 -26.96 15.67 -15.14
N ALA A 651 -26.27 15.23 -16.20
CA ALA A 651 -26.71 15.51 -17.55
C ALA A 651 -28.10 14.88 -17.73
N ARG A 652 -29.14 15.71 -17.85
CA ARG A 652 -30.47 15.26 -18.29
C ARG A 652 -30.27 14.47 -19.58
N SER A 653 -30.38 13.15 -19.50
CA SER A 653 -30.54 12.28 -20.66
C SER A 653 -31.71 12.85 -21.47
N SER A 654 -31.42 13.42 -22.65
CA SER A 654 -32.47 13.95 -23.50
C SER A 654 -33.49 12.85 -23.78
N PRO A 655 -34.79 13.06 -23.49
CA PRO A 655 -35.81 12.11 -23.88
C PRO A 655 -35.81 12.04 -25.40
N SER A 656 -35.62 10.86 -25.96
CA SER A 656 -35.72 10.63 -27.40
C SER A 656 -37.15 10.91 -27.84
N ASP A 657 -37.31 11.90 -28.72
CA ASP A 657 -38.54 12.14 -29.48
C ASP A 657 -38.90 10.88 -30.28
N SER A 658 -39.87 10.12 -29.79
CA SER A 658 -40.73 9.25 -30.60
C SER A 658 -42.12 9.88 -30.64
N SER A 659 -42.41 10.62 -31.70
CA SER A 659 -43.75 11.08 -32.05
C SER A 659 -44.53 9.95 -32.75
N GLY A 660 -45.82 9.80 -32.41
CA GLY A 660 -46.75 8.99 -33.19
C GLY A 660 -48.01 8.52 -32.47
N GLU A 661 -48.98 9.43 -32.31
CA GLU A 661 -50.45 9.28 -32.44
C GLU A 661 -51.21 8.12 -31.75
N GLY A 662 -52.26 8.48 -30.99
CA GLY A 662 -53.30 7.53 -30.55
C GLY A 662 -54.22 8.04 -29.44
N GLU A 663 -55.21 8.84 -29.82
CA GLU A 663 -56.35 9.35 -29.05
C GLU A 663 -57.27 8.24 -28.48
N ALA A 664 -57.65 8.31 -27.19
CA ALA A 664 -59.02 8.13 -26.64
C ALA A 664 -59.03 7.92 -25.11
N ALA A 665 -59.94 8.62 -24.43
CA ALA A 665 -60.14 8.73 -22.99
C ALA A 665 -61.02 7.63 -22.37
N ALA A 666 -60.88 7.38 -21.05
CA ALA A 666 -61.99 7.37 -20.06
C ALA A 666 -61.55 6.95 -18.64
N GLY A 667 -61.95 7.76 -17.62
CA GLY A 667 -62.20 7.40 -16.21
C GLY A 667 -60.97 7.15 -15.32
N THR A 668 -60.85 7.56 -14.06
CA THR A 668 -61.85 7.95 -13.04
C THR A 668 -61.12 8.52 -11.81
N GLU A 669 -61.67 9.60 -11.25
CA GLU A 669 -61.88 9.94 -9.82
C GLU A 669 -60.78 9.79 -8.73
N GLY A 670 -60.72 10.86 -7.90
CA GLY A 670 -60.28 10.86 -6.48
C GLY A 670 -58.77 10.98 -6.26
N GLU A 671 -58.22 11.73 -5.32
CA GLU A 671 -58.74 12.44 -4.16
C GLU A 671 -57.56 13.29 -3.63
N ALA A 672 -57.79 14.55 -3.26
CA ALA A 672 -56.85 15.33 -2.43
C ALA A 672 -57.00 14.88 -0.97
N PRO A 673 -56.02 15.06 -0.03
CA PRO A 673 -55.68 16.40 0.47
C PRO A 673 -54.19 16.56 0.91
N SER A 674 -53.61 17.75 0.77
CA SER A 674 -53.43 18.79 1.80
C SER A 674 -52.18 18.66 2.69
N ALA A 675 -51.55 19.82 2.85
CA ALA A 675 -50.33 20.14 3.58
C ALA A 675 -50.46 20.10 5.10
N SER A 676 -49.32 19.94 5.78
CA SER A 676 -48.98 20.49 7.13
C SER A 676 -47.46 20.33 7.28
N GLN A 677 -46.62 21.35 7.14
CA GLN A 677 -46.18 22.31 8.18
C GLN A 677 -46.15 21.78 9.62
N GLN A 678 -44.93 21.72 10.17
CA GLN A 678 -44.43 21.96 11.55
C GLN A 678 -43.17 21.08 11.71
N GLY A 679 -42.04 21.49 12.26
CA GLY A 679 -41.74 22.52 13.24
C GLY A 679 -40.61 21.90 14.09
N LEU A 680 -39.47 22.60 14.20
CA LEU A 680 -38.30 22.24 15.01
C LEU A 680 -38.69 22.01 16.49
N PRO A 681 -37.86 21.27 17.25
CA PRO A 681 -36.72 21.90 17.92
C PRO A 681 -35.35 21.54 17.34
#